data_AF-A0A3D5L2A1-F1
#
_entry.id   AF-A0A3D5L2A1-F1
#
_cell.length_a   1.000
_cell.length_b   1.000
_cell.length_c   1.000
_cell.angle_alpha   90.00
_cell.angle_beta   90.00
_cell.angle_gamma   90.00
#
_symmetry.space_group_name_H-M   'P 1'
#
loop_
_entity.id
_entity.type
_entity.pdbx_description
1 polymer ?
#
loop_
_entity_poly.entity_id
_entity_poly.type
_entity_poly.pdbx_seq_one_letter_code
_entity_poly.pdbx_strand_id
1 'polypeptide(L)'
;MKKSQWRRRLSVLTAAALLAGTVLPVSAAPAATGSDLSWDQADEILTHISDPVFPDYQEDITANGAVAGDGKLDTAAIQQTIDEVSEKGGGTVIVPSGVFDTGAITLKNNVNLCLENPDSVLAFTKDINTDNYPIVFAHFEGSGCYNYSPFIYANGQANIAVTGQGVLDGQADENTWWNWKTEKLAKTSVIRKMTDNAVPFRDRVLGDGYYLRPNFFQPIDCVNVKIEGVTIKNSPMWEINPVLCTNVTVRKVTIDSHGYNNDGCDPENCNYVLIEGCYFNTGDDCIAIKAGRNLDGRLLGYLGYSTQNIIIRNNVFADGHGGITCGSEMSGDIRNVFADNNVFTSENLNYAIRFKTNAERGGVVENVYIRNSTIDKVGNAAIHATMLYDVGRDGDYLPQFRNITIENLTAHGGEYGIFMEAFDEVPITGLVLRNINIDGAEKEVRAYNWQNPVMDNVVINGKTYPRPVDTKITGVPAAGNTLSASSTLLGSDSSSLTYSWLLSDTKDAAGTKISNKAELPVTNDMIGKYLTLTATDPDGNTDSSIAYKVLDDTQVVAAAGDEILTRAESKGYIDDITALDPTQEVTNRDVAKMLGRLWGLTAPEEAVAIDDVPADDPDYGVIAAVVEKGMMNLKDPAEDGATGTLYNTSISRDAEAKRTAFLPDEKVTREELGYIFILACGVPYNETLGTNAHFDDADQIDDAYADNVGASEYFGFVKAKSGNTFAPKDNATLYDLIYGVEQISDFANR
;
A
#
# COMPACT_ATOMS: atom_id res chain seq x y z
N MET A 1 3.73 -41.36 19.94
CA MET A 1 2.99 -40.54 20.92
C MET A 1 1.49 -40.52 20.59
N LYS A 2 0.62 -40.41 21.59
CA LYS A 2 -0.82 -40.78 21.55
C LYS A 2 -1.72 -39.80 20.76
N LYS A 3 -2.67 -40.37 20.00
CA LYS A 3 -3.74 -39.79 19.16
C LYS A 3 -4.73 -38.79 19.84
N SER A 4 -4.43 -38.22 21.01
CA SER A 4 -5.40 -37.44 21.81
C SER A 4 -5.27 -35.92 21.71
N GLN A 5 -4.21 -35.36 21.14
CA GLN A 5 -4.08 -33.90 20.94
C GLN A 5 -4.58 -33.41 19.57
N TRP A 6 -4.54 -34.28 18.55
CA TRP A 6 -5.04 -33.98 17.20
C TRP A 6 -6.57 -33.78 17.11
N ARG A 7 -7.35 -34.35 18.04
CA ARG A 7 -8.82 -34.27 18.00
C ARG A 7 -9.42 -33.00 18.60
N ARG A 8 -8.65 -32.19 19.33
CA ARG A 8 -9.17 -30.96 19.99
C ARG A 8 -8.98 -29.67 19.17
N ARG A 9 -8.17 -29.68 18.10
CA ARG A 9 -8.00 -28.53 17.20
C ARG A 9 -8.69 -28.70 15.84
N LEU A 10 -8.87 -29.93 15.35
CA LEU A 10 -9.51 -30.21 14.04
C LEU A 10 -11.05 -30.20 14.05
N SER A 11 -11.69 -30.22 15.24
CA SER A 11 -13.15 -30.26 15.37
C SER A 11 -13.83 -28.89 15.35
N VAL A 12 -13.07 -27.80 15.22
CA VAL A 12 -13.59 -26.42 15.21
C VAL A 12 -13.94 -25.93 13.80
N LEU A 13 -13.28 -26.47 12.76
CA LEU A 13 -13.50 -26.04 11.36
C LEU A 13 -14.70 -26.72 10.65
N THR A 14 -15.31 -27.74 11.25
CA THR A 14 -16.52 -28.41 10.70
C THR A 14 -17.82 -27.98 11.38
N ALA A 15 -17.76 -27.24 12.49
CA ALA A 15 -18.95 -26.81 13.24
C ALA A 15 -19.39 -25.37 12.94
N ALA A 16 -18.60 -24.57 12.22
CA ALA A 16 -18.89 -23.16 11.94
C ALA A 16 -19.97 -22.94 10.87
N ALA A 17 -20.41 -23.98 10.16
CA ALA A 17 -21.43 -23.90 9.09
C ALA A 17 -22.89 -23.75 9.59
N LEU A 18 -23.13 -23.55 10.89
CA LEU A 18 -24.49 -23.61 11.47
C LEU A 18 -24.93 -22.41 12.32
N LEU A 19 -24.19 -21.28 12.31
CA LEU A 19 -24.60 -20.05 13.01
C LEU A 19 -24.68 -18.85 12.06
N ALA A 20 -25.42 -19.01 10.96
CA ALA A 20 -25.99 -17.88 10.24
C ALA A 20 -27.28 -17.45 10.95
N GLY A 21 -27.17 -16.59 11.96
CA GLY A 21 -28.34 -16.11 12.69
C GLY A 21 -27.98 -14.98 13.65
N THR A 22 -28.42 -13.76 13.28
CA THR A 22 -28.35 -12.50 14.03
C THR A 22 -26.96 -11.86 14.16
N VAL A 23 -26.63 -10.99 13.20
CA VAL A 23 -25.63 -9.94 13.35
C VAL A 23 -26.22 -8.91 14.33
N LEU A 24 -25.72 -8.89 15.57
CA LEU A 24 -25.93 -7.76 16.47
C LEU A 24 -24.81 -6.75 16.22
N PRO A 25 -25.10 -5.44 16.17
CA PRO A 25 -24.06 -4.42 16.04
C PRO A 25 -23.12 -4.53 17.24
N VAL A 26 -21.84 -4.78 16.97
CA VAL A 26 -20.79 -4.70 17.97
C VAL A 26 -20.66 -3.22 18.35
N SER A 27 -21.11 -2.88 19.55
CA SER A 27 -20.77 -1.61 20.19
C SER A 27 -19.25 -1.48 20.18
N ALA A 28 -18.74 -0.40 19.57
CA ALA A 28 -17.35 0.00 19.70
C ALA A 28 -16.96 -0.02 21.18
N ALA A 29 -15.95 -0.82 21.53
CA ALA A 29 -15.37 -0.78 22.87
C ALA A 29 -14.74 0.61 23.06
N PRO A 30 -14.77 1.19 24.27
CA PRO A 30 -14.10 2.45 24.53
C PRO A 30 -12.61 2.31 24.21
N ALA A 31 -12.01 3.33 23.60
CA ALA A 31 -10.57 3.41 23.39
C ALA A 31 -9.85 3.10 24.71
N ALA A 32 -9.05 2.03 24.72
CA ALA A 32 -8.14 1.79 25.82
C ALA A 32 -7.16 2.98 25.87
N THR A 33 -7.25 3.79 26.91
CA THR A 33 -6.19 4.73 27.28
C THR A 33 -4.90 3.93 27.37
N GLY A 34 -3.91 4.30 26.57
CA GLY A 34 -2.73 3.49 26.23
C GLY A 34 -2.15 2.70 27.39
N SER A 35 -2.05 1.38 27.22
CA SER A 35 -0.88 0.69 27.76
C SER A 35 0.32 1.25 26.97
N ASP A 36 1.21 1.98 27.63
CA ASP A 36 2.40 2.52 26.97
C ASP A 36 3.17 1.37 26.31
N LEU A 37 3.16 1.34 24.98
CA LEU A 37 3.97 0.43 24.19
C LEU A 37 5.42 0.66 24.60
N SER A 38 6.09 -0.38 25.09
CA SER A 38 7.43 -0.23 25.66
C SER A 38 8.38 -1.29 25.12
N TRP A 39 9.66 -0.95 25.09
CA TRP A 39 10.67 -1.89 24.61
C TRP A 39 10.86 -3.10 25.53
N ASP A 40 10.47 -2.99 26.80
CA ASP A 40 10.48 -4.12 27.74
C ASP A 40 9.62 -5.30 27.23
N GLN A 41 8.56 -5.00 26.46
CA GLN A 41 7.74 -6.04 25.81
C GLN A 41 8.52 -6.78 24.70
N ALA A 42 9.38 -6.08 23.95
CA ALA A 42 10.25 -6.70 22.95
C ALA A 42 11.25 -7.65 23.62
N ASP A 43 11.82 -7.23 24.75
CA ASP A 43 12.73 -8.06 25.55
C ASP A 43 12.02 -9.30 26.12
N GLU A 44 10.78 -9.16 26.60
CA GLU A 44 9.93 -10.28 27.03
C GLU A 44 9.67 -11.27 25.88
N ILE A 45 9.26 -10.76 24.72
CA ILE A 45 9.03 -11.57 23.50
C ILE A 45 10.28 -12.38 23.13
N LEU A 46 11.46 -11.76 23.17
CA LEU A 46 12.72 -12.44 22.88
C LEU A 46 13.00 -13.62 23.82
N THR A 47 12.53 -13.58 25.08
CA THR A 47 12.71 -14.71 26.01
C THR A 47 11.91 -15.97 25.60
N HIS A 48 10.92 -15.81 24.73
CA HIS A 48 10.10 -16.90 24.20
C HIS A 48 10.60 -17.45 22.85
N ILE A 49 11.66 -16.87 22.30
CA ILE A 49 12.27 -17.29 21.04
C ILE A 49 13.56 -18.05 21.36
N SER A 50 13.69 -19.26 20.79
CA SER A 50 14.88 -20.07 20.96
C SER A 50 15.16 -20.93 19.74
N ASP A 51 16.42 -21.00 19.33
CA ASP A 51 16.84 -21.85 18.22
C ASP A 51 16.51 -23.35 18.50
N PRO A 52 16.08 -24.12 17.49
CA PRO A 52 15.94 -25.57 17.62
C PRO A 52 17.31 -26.22 17.89
N VAL A 53 17.31 -27.22 18.77
CA VAL A 53 18.52 -27.99 19.11
C VAL A 53 18.45 -29.36 18.46
N PHE A 54 19.51 -29.72 17.75
CA PHE A 54 19.61 -30.98 17.00
C PHE A 54 20.57 -31.95 17.70
N PRO A 55 20.30 -33.28 17.64
CA PRO A 55 21.28 -34.28 18.01
C PRO A 55 22.59 -34.14 17.22
N ASP A 56 23.71 -34.54 17.82
CA ASP A 56 25.01 -34.66 17.15
C ASP A 56 25.05 -35.92 16.27
N TYR A 57 24.16 -35.94 15.28
CA TYR A 57 24.02 -36.95 14.26
C TYR A 57 23.97 -36.24 12.90
N GLN A 58 24.75 -36.72 11.93
CA GLN A 58 24.85 -36.10 10.62
C GLN A 58 24.89 -37.15 9.53
N GLU A 59 24.26 -36.87 8.39
CA GLU A 59 24.23 -37.75 7.22
C GLU A 59 24.33 -36.92 5.94
N ASP A 60 25.26 -37.28 5.07
CA ASP A 60 25.52 -36.60 3.80
C ASP A 60 24.62 -37.18 2.70
N ILE A 61 24.00 -36.33 1.88
CA ILE A 61 23.09 -36.77 0.81
C ILE A 61 23.76 -37.71 -0.23
N THR A 62 25.08 -37.63 -0.38
CA THR A 62 25.86 -38.52 -1.26
C THR A 62 25.88 -39.97 -0.76
N ALA A 63 25.66 -40.20 0.54
CA ALA A 63 25.53 -41.54 1.10
C ALA A 63 24.29 -42.28 0.56
N ASN A 64 23.26 -41.52 0.18
CA ASN A 64 22.03 -42.02 -0.45
C ASN A 64 22.01 -41.83 -1.97
N GLY A 65 23.18 -41.56 -2.57
CA GLY A 65 23.37 -41.59 -4.01
C GLY A 65 23.15 -40.27 -4.75
N ALA A 66 23.07 -39.14 -4.03
CA ALA A 66 23.07 -37.83 -4.67
C ALA A 66 24.42 -37.56 -5.38
N VAL A 67 24.40 -37.04 -6.61
CA VAL A 67 25.63 -36.79 -7.39
C VAL A 67 25.62 -35.39 -7.99
N ALA A 68 26.47 -34.52 -7.47
CA ALA A 68 26.58 -33.15 -7.95
C ALA A 68 26.91 -33.06 -9.45
N GLY A 69 26.17 -32.21 -10.17
CA GLY A 69 26.46 -31.77 -11.54
C GLY A 69 26.35 -32.86 -12.62
N ASP A 70 25.67 -33.97 -12.34
CA ASP A 70 25.47 -35.06 -13.31
C ASP A 70 24.22 -34.87 -14.20
N GLY A 71 23.45 -33.81 -13.95
CA GLY A 71 22.24 -33.43 -14.67
C GLY A 71 21.03 -34.31 -14.38
N LYS A 72 21.04 -35.08 -13.28
CA LYS A 72 19.90 -35.87 -12.80
C LYS A 72 19.32 -35.26 -11.52
N LEU A 73 18.02 -35.52 -11.31
CA LEU A 73 17.35 -35.11 -10.09
C LEU A 73 17.76 -36.00 -8.91
N ASP A 74 18.30 -35.38 -7.87
CA ASP A 74 18.69 -35.98 -6.60
C ASP A 74 17.57 -35.97 -5.55
N THR A 75 16.34 -35.57 -5.95
CA THR A 75 15.16 -35.43 -5.07
C THR A 75 14.97 -36.64 -4.15
N ALA A 76 15.06 -37.86 -4.71
CA ALA A 76 14.86 -39.10 -3.96
C ALA A 76 15.97 -39.35 -2.93
N ALA A 77 17.23 -39.10 -3.29
CA ALA A 77 18.37 -39.28 -2.40
C ALA A 77 18.34 -38.27 -1.24
N ILE A 78 17.99 -37.02 -1.54
CA ILE A 78 17.84 -35.96 -0.53
C ILE A 78 16.69 -36.28 0.42
N GLN A 79 15.51 -36.64 -0.12
CA GLN A 79 14.35 -36.97 0.70
C GLN A 79 14.59 -38.21 1.57
N GLN A 80 15.23 -39.25 1.03
CA GLN A 80 15.59 -40.44 1.80
C GLN A 80 16.50 -40.08 2.98
N THR A 81 17.51 -39.23 2.76
CA THR A 81 18.43 -38.79 3.82
C THR A 81 17.68 -38.03 4.93
N ILE A 82 16.75 -37.15 4.56
CA ILE A 82 15.88 -36.43 5.52
C ILE A 82 15.03 -37.40 6.34
N ASP A 83 14.40 -38.37 5.68
CA ASP A 83 13.55 -39.35 6.34
C ASP A 83 14.36 -40.21 7.32
N GLU A 84 15.54 -40.70 6.92
CA GLU A 84 16.43 -41.51 7.76
C GLU A 84 16.96 -40.74 8.98
N VAL A 85 17.37 -39.47 8.81
CA VAL A 85 17.80 -38.61 9.92
C VAL A 85 16.65 -38.39 10.92
N SER A 86 15.44 -38.11 10.43
CA SER A 86 14.26 -37.97 11.28
C SER A 86 13.91 -39.27 12.02
N GLU A 87 13.94 -40.42 11.34
CA GLU A 87 13.66 -41.74 11.93
C GLU A 87 14.66 -42.12 13.02
N LYS A 88 15.92 -41.66 12.92
CA LYS A 88 16.97 -41.82 13.94
C LYS A 88 16.82 -40.86 15.13
N GLY A 89 15.79 -40.00 15.13
CA GLY A 89 15.48 -39.07 16.22
C GLY A 89 15.91 -37.63 15.95
N GLY A 90 16.45 -37.34 14.76
CA GLY A 90 16.88 -36.02 14.35
C GLY A 90 18.38 -35.89 14.18
N GLY A 91 18.80 -34.79 13.56
CA GLY A 91 20.20 -34.51 13.24
C GLY A 91 20.30 -33.52 12.08
N THR A 92 21.47 -33.49 11.46
CA THR A 92 21.76 -32.63 10.31
C THR A 92 21.92 -33.44 9.03
N VAL A 93 21.14 -33.10 8.01
CA VAL A 93 21.34 -33.55 6.63
C VAL A 93 22.34 -32.61 5.98
N ILE A 94 23.47 -33.13 5.52
CA ILE A 94 24.53 -32.33 4.90
C ILE A 94 24.36 -32.35 3.38
N VAL A 95 24.26 -31.16 2.79
CA VAL A 95 24.43 -30.92 1.36
C VAL A 95 25.87 -30.42 1.17
N PRO A 96 26.79 -31.23 0.64
CA PRO A 96 28.19 -30.86 0.50
C PRO A 96 28.39 -29.89 -0.68
N SER A 97 29.64 -29.53 -0.99
CA SER A 97 29.96 -28.70 -2.16
C SER A 97 29.48 -29.33 -3.47
N GLY A 98 28.87 -28.53 -4.35
CA GLY A 98 28.36 -28.97 -5.65
C GLY A 98 26.93 -28.51 -5.92
N VAL A 99 26.50 -28.67 -7.17
CA VAL A 99 25.14 -28.37 -7.62
C VAL A 99 24.34 -29.65 -7.69
N PHE A 100 23.26 -29.75 -6.91
CA PHE A 100 22.35 -30.89 -6.87
C PHE A 100 21.00 -30.45 -7.41
N ASP A 101 20.58 -31.00 -8.56
CA ASP A 101 19.28 -30.70 -9.14
C ASP A 101 18.19 -31.44 -8.36
N THR A 102 17.08 -30.79 -8.01
CA THR A 102 16.02 -31.40 -7.19
C THR A 102 14.64 -30.88 -7.56
N GLY A 103 13.61 -31.68 -7.28
CA GLY A 103 12.24 -31.20 -7.13
C GLY A 103 12.01 -30.69 -5.70
N ALA A 104 10.74 -30.55 -5.32
CA ALA A 104 10.35 -30.18 -3.98
C ALA A 104 10.80 -31.21 -2.93
N ILE A 105 11.21 -30.71 -1.76
CA ILE A 105 11.68 -31.52 -0.63
C ILE A 105 10.80 -31.24 0.59
N THR A 106 10.47 -32.29 1.35
CA THR A 106 9.67 -32.19 2.58
C THR A 106 10.53 -32.44 3.82
N LEU A 107 10.71 -31.40 4.64
CA LEU A 107 11.38 -31.52 5.94
C LEU A 107 10.52 -32.33 6.93
N LYS A 108 11.19 -32.99 7.87
CA LYS A 108 10.59 -33.82 8.92
C LYS A 108 11.06 -33.36 10.30
N ASN A 109 10.39 -33.86 11.35
CA ASN A 109 10.73 -33.53 12.74
C ASN A 109 12.22 -33.67 13.06
N ASN A 110 12.76 -32.67 13.76
CA ASN A 110 14.13 -32.67 14.28
C ASN A 110 15.23 -32.75 13.20
N VAL A 111 14.96 -32.26 11.98
CA VAL A 111 15.92 -32.23 10.87
C VAL A 111 16.43 -30.82 10.62
N ASN A 112 17.76 -30.68 10.55
CA ASN A 112 18.43 -29.52 9.98
C ASN A 112 18.97 -29.85 8.58
N LEU A 113 18.48 -29.19 7.53
CA LEU A 113 19.06 -29.27 6.19
C LEU A 113 20.18 -28.23 6.06
N CYS A 114 21.43 -28.67 6.03
CA CYS A 114 22.60 -27.80 6.05
C CYS A 114 23.32 -27.76 4.70
N LEU A 115 23.31 -26.60 4.04
CA LEU A 115 24.12 -26.30 2.85
C LEU A 115 25.51 -25.87 3.31
N GLU A 116 26.38 -26.86 3.53
CA GLU A 116 27.59 -26.72 4.34
C GLU A 116 28.55 -25.63 3.84
N ASN A 117 28.70 -25.52 2.52
CA ASN A 117 29.72 -24.69 1.89
C ASN A 117 29.09 -23.60 1.01
N PRO A 118 29.79 -22.48 0.75
CA PRO A 118 29.31 -21.42 -0.16
C PRO A 118 28.97 -21.91 -1.58
N ASP A 119 29.56 -23.02 -2.01
CA ASP A 119 29.33 -23.66 -3.31
C ASP A 119 28.40 -24.90 -3.23
N SER A 120 27.78 -25.16 -2.08
CA SER A 120 26.65 -26.09 -1.95
C SER A 120 25.40 -25.44 -2.56
N VAL A 121 24.86 -26.03 -3.62
CA VAL A 121 23.69 -25.48 -4.33
C VAL A 121 22.61 -26.55 -4.45
N LEU A 122 21.41 -26.25 -3.97
CA LEU A 122 20.20 -26.97 -4.36
C LEU A 122 19.53 -26.18 -5.48
N ALA A 123 19.51 -26.76 -6.68
CA ALA A 123 18.91 -26.18 -7.88
C ALA A 123 17.55 -26.83 -8.15
N PHE A 124 16.47 -26.07 -7.98
CA PHE A 124 15.11 -26.58 -8.15
C PHE A 124 14.73 -26.62 -9.62
N THR A 125 14.29 -27.79 -10.10
CA THR A 125 14.08 -28.06 -11.53
C THR A 125 13.01 -27.19 -12.17
N LYS A 126 13.27 -26.77 -13.41
CA LYS A 126 12.29 -26.06 -14.27
C LYS A 126 11.18 -26.96 -14.83
N ASP A 127 11.29 -28.28 -14.64
CA ASP A 127 10.28 -29.24 -15.10
C ASP A 127 9.06 -29.25 -14.14
N ILE A 128 8.07 -28.41 -14.48
CA ILE A 128 6.85 -28.22 -13.69
C ILE A 128 5.86 -29.37 -13.94
N ASN A 129 5.84 -30.32 -13.02
CA ASN A 129 4.84 -31.39 -12.98
C ASN A 129 4.64 -31.88 -11.54
N THR A 130 3.65 -32.75 -11.32
CA THR A 130 3.30 -33.25 -9.98
C THR A 130 4.24 -34.30 -9.41
N ASP A 131 5.15 -34.87 -10.22
CA ASP A 131 6.22 -35.74 -9.71
C ASP A 131 7.32 -34.89 -9.04
N ASN A 132 7.67 -33.74 -9.63
CA ASN A 132 8.66 -32.80 -9.10
C ASN A 132 8.07 -31.86 -8.04
N TYR A 133 6.80 -31.46 -8.19
CA TYR A 133 6.09 -30.53 -7.31
C TYR A 133 4.69 -31.10 -6.98
N PRO A 134 4.57 -32.05 -6.04
CA PRO A 134 3.29 -32.70 -5.74
C PRO A 134 2.26 -31.71 -5.20
N ILE A 135 0.97 -32.01 -5.39
CA ILE A 135 -0.12 -31.19 -4.82
C ILE A 135 -0.22 -31.44 -3.31
N VAL A 136 -0.01 -30.40 -2.51
CA VAL A 136 -0.03 -30.43 -1.04
C VAL A 136 -0.89 -29.31 -0.48
N PHE A 137 -1.19 -29.36 0.82
CA PHE A 137 -1.80 -28.22 1.50
C PHE A 137 -0.79 -27.07 1.57
N ALA A 138 -1.15 -25.92 1.01
CA ALA A 138 -0.32 -24.74 0.88
C ALA A 138 -1.15 -23.47 1.13
N HIS A 139 -0.47 -22.36 1.34
CA HIS A 139 -1.09 -21.04 1.34
C HIS A 139 -0.66 -20.24 0.11
N PHE A 140 -1.61 -19.54 -0.50
CA PHE A 140 -1.40 -18.63 -1.63
C PHE A 140 -2.10 -17.31 -1.34
N GLU A 141 -1.35 -16.19 -1.31
CA GLU A 141 -1.87 -14.83 -1.04
C GLU A 141 -2.82 -14.72 0.17
N GLY A 142 -2.47 -15.39 1.28
CA GLY A 142 -3.24 -15.34 2.53
C GLY A 142 -4.43 -16.31 2.61
N SER A 143 -4.58 -17.21 1.63
CA SER A 143 -5.68 -18.20 1.58
C SER A 143 -5.14 -19.63 1.55
N GLY A 144 -5.72 -20.51 2.38
CA GLY A 144 -5.39 -21.93 2.38
C GLY A 144 -5.99 -22.67 1.19
N CYS A 145 -5.21 -23.56 0.55
CA CYS A 145 -5.63 -24.38 -0.58
C CYS A 145 -4.78 -25.65 -0.73
N TYR A 146 -5.12 -26.50 -1.69
CA TYR A 146 -4.22 -27.56 -2.17
C TYR A 146 -3.62 -27.12 -3.52
N ASN A 147 -2.30 -26.97 -3.62
CA ASN A 147 -1.60 -26.47 -4.81
C ASN A 147 -0.22 -27.16 -4.96
N TYR A 148 0.54 -26.83 -6.01
CA TYR A 148 1.93 -27.28 -6.15
C TYR A 148 2.73 -27.07 -4.85
N SER A 149 3.56 -28.06 -4.52
CA SER A 149 4.40 -28.02 -3.33
C SER A 149 5.32 -26.81 -3.34
N PRO A 150 5.46 -26.12 -2.20
CA PRO A 150 6.62 -25.29 -1.93
C PRO A 150 7.92 -26.06 -2.16
N PHE A 151 8.97 -25.37 -2.56
CA PHE A 151 10.26 -26.01 -2.91
C PHE A 151 10.88 -26.70 -1.70
N ILE A 152 10.83 -26.06 -0.55
CA ILE A 152 11.11 -26.66 0.75
C ILE A 152 9.85 -26.54 1.61
N TYR A 153 9.24 -27.68 1.90
CA TYR A 153 7.93 -27.76 2.55
C TYR A 153 8.02 -28.46 3.91
N ALA A 154 7.20 -28.02 4.85
CA ALA A 154 6.95 -28.74 6.10
C ALA A 154 5.52 -28.48 6.56
N ASN A 155 4.85 -29.48 7.12
CA ASN A 155 3.52 -29.31 7.69
C ASN A 155 3.37 -30.12 8.97
N GLY A 156 3.05 -29.44 10.08
CA GLY A 156 2.89 -30.08 11.39
C GLY A 156 4.19 -30.68 11.96
N GLN A 157 5.35 -30.11 11.60
CA GLN A 157 6.66 -30.58 12.06
C GLN A 157 7.18 -29.71 13.22
N ALA A 158 8.09 -30.28 14.02
CA ALA A 158 8.75 -29.59 15.12
C ALA A 158 10.27 -29.67 14.98
N ASN A 159 10.96 -28.60 15.41
CA ASN A 159 12.41 -28.46 15.38
C ASN A 159 12.96 -28.70 13.97
N ILE A 160 12.66 -27.80 13.05
CA ILE A 160 13.16 -27.88 11.67
C ILE A 160 14.09 -26.73 11.38
N ALA A 161 15.14 -26.98 10.60
CA ALA A 161 16.02 -25.92 10.17
C ALA A 161 16.52 -26.07 8.73
N VAL A 162 16.82 -24.94 8.11
CA VAL A 162 17.61 -24.83 6.88
C VAL A 162 18.79 -23.90 7.18
N THR A 163 20.01 -24.43 7.22
CA THR A 163 21.19 -23.65 7.63
C THR A 163 22.32 -23.74 6.62
N GLY A 164 23.36 -22.94 6.81
CA GLY A 164 24.62 -23.08 6.10
C GLY A 164 25.02 -21.80 5.39
N GLN A 165 25.87 -21.93 4.37
CA GLN A 165 26.40 -20.80 3.59
C GLN A 165 26.08 -20.92 2.10
N GLY A 166 25.47 -22.04 1.69
CA GLY A 166 25.19 -22.32 0.29
C GLY A 166 23.95 -21.61 -0.26
N VAL A 167 23.58 -21.99 -1.48
CA VAL A 167 22.57 -21.35 -2.30
C VAL A 167 21.37 -22.26 -2.51
N LEU A 168 20.19 -21.72 -2.28
CA LEU A 168 18.91 -22.27 -2.68
C LEU A 168 18.49 -21.54 -3.97
N ASP A 169 18.64 -22.20 -5.12
CA ASP A 169 18.35 -21.61 -6.43
C ASP A 169 17.05 -22.18 -6.99
N GLY A 170 16.00 -21.35 -7.04
CA GLY A 170 14.68 -21.74 -7.51
C GLY A 170 14.59 -21.89 -9.03
N GLN A 171 15.60 -21.42 -9.77
CA GLN A 171 15.67 -21.39 -11.23
C GLN A 171 14.43 -20.80 -11.94
N ALA A 172 13.57 -20.04 -11.25
CA ALA A 172 12.47 -19.33 -11.89
C ALA A 172 13.01 -18.24 -12.81
N ASP A 173 12.38 -18.08 -13.97
CA ASP A 173 12.76 -17.11 -14.99
C ASP A 173 11.56 -16.69 -15.85
N GLU A 174 11.79 -15.83 -16.83
CA GLU A 174 10.76 -15.33 -17.75
C GLU A 174 9.97 -16.43 -18.49
N ASN A 175 10.49 -17.66 -18.57
CA ASN A 175 9.86 -18.79 -19.26
C ASN A 175 9.29 -19.84 -18.28
N THR A 176 9.67 -19.76 -17.00
CA THR A 176 9.36 -20.77 -15.98
C THR A 176 8.90 -20.10 -14.69
N TRP A 177 7.68 -20.43 -14.27
CA TRP A 177 6.97 -19.81 -13.15
C TRP A 177 6.60 -18.34 -13.41
N TRP A 178 7.55 -17.43 -13.62
CA TRP A 178 7.25 -15.99 -13.75
C TRP A 178 6.33 -15.68 -14.94
N ASN A 179 6.38 -16.49 -16.00
CA ASN A 179 5.47 -16.38 -17.14
C ASN A 179 3.98 -16.52 -16.74
N TRP A 180 3.67 -17.24 -15.66
CA TRP A 180 2.29 -17.39 -15.19
C TRP A 180 1.66 -16.06 -14.76
N LYS A 181 2.50 -15.10 -14.33
CA LYS A 181 2.09 -13.73 -14.01
C LYS A 181 2.08 -12.85 -15.27
N THR A 182 3.15 -12.85 -16.06
CA THR A 182 3.27 -11.94 -17.22
C THR A 182 2.27 -12.26 -18.33
N GLU A 183 2.01 -13.55 -18.57
CA GLU A 183 1.02 -14.02 -19.54
C GLU A 183 -0.42 -14.07 -18.96
N LYS A 184 -0.61 -13.59 -17.72
CA LYS A 184 -1.91 -13.55 -17.01
C LYS A 184 -2.63 -14.90 -16.94
N LEU A 185 -1.88 -16.00 -16.82
CA LEU A 185 -2.43 -17.37 -16.73
C LEU A 185 -3.01 -17.68 -15.35
N ALA A 186 -2.46 -17.05 -14.30
CA ALA A 186 -2.83 -17.28 -12.91
C ALA A 186 -4.32 -16.99 -12.64
N LYS A 187 -5.05 -18.00 -12.16
CA LYS A 187 -6.48 -17.89 -11.80
C LYS A 187 -6.68 -17.41 -10.35
N THR A 188 -5.98 -16.34 -9.96
CA THR A 188 -6.02 -15.79 -8.60
C THR A 188 -7.43 -15.39 -8.16
N SER A 189 -8.26 -14.88 -9.08
CA SER A 189 -9.66 -14.54 -8.78
C SER A 189 -10.52 -15.75 -8.36
N VAL A 190 -10.14 -16.97 -8.77
CA VAL A 190 -10.87 -18.20 -8.39
C VAL A 190 -10.65 -18.53 -6.92
N ILE A 191 -9.41 -18.51 -6.43
CA ILE A 191 -9.12 -18.79 -5.01
C ILE A 191 -9.68 -17.68 -4.10
N ARG A 192 -9.61 -16.41 -4.53
CA ARG A 192 -10.24 -15.29 -3.81
C ARG A 192 -11.77 -15.53 -3.67
N LYS A 193 -12.46 -15.79 -4.78
CA LYS A 193 -13.90 -16.14 -4.76
C LYS A 193 -14.22 -17.38 -3.92
N MET A 194 -13.38 -18.42 -3.94
CA MET A 194 -13.56 -19.59 -3.08
C MET A 194 -13.44 -19.22 -1.59
N THR A 195 -12.50 -18.33 -1.25
CA THR A 195 -12.30 -17.79 0.10
C THR A 195 -13.55 -17.03 0.54
N ASP A 196 -14.00 -16.06 -0.26
CA ASP A 196 -15.13 -15.20 0.09
C ASP A 196 -16.47 -15.96 0.15
N ASN A 197 -16.64 -17.00 -0.68
CA ASN A 197 -17.81 -17.89 -0.66
C ASN A 197 -17.74 -19.00 0.40
N ALA A 198 -16.77 -18.95 1.33
CA ALA A 198 -16.60 -19.92 2.40
C ALA A 198 -16.45 -21.38 1.92
N VAL A 199 -15.90 -21.60 0.72
CA VAL A 199 -15.54 -22.96 0.26
C VAL A 199 -14.47 -23.49 1.22
N PRO A 200 -14.63 -24.67 1.83
CA PRO A 200 -13.62 -25.20 2.76
C PRO A 200 -12.26 -25.37 2.07
N PHE A 201 -11.15 -24.99 2.72
CA PHE A 201 -9.80 -25.04 2.12
C PHE A 201 -9.44 -26.42 1.52
N ARG A 202 -9.93 -27.51 2.14
CA ARG A 202 -9.75 -28.89 1.68
C ARG A 202 -10.39 -29.20 0.33
N ASP A 203 -11.39 -28.41 -0.06
CA ASP A 203 -12.12 -28.54 -1.31
C ASP A 203 -11.58 -27.56 -2.38
N ARG A 204 -10.60 -26.71 -2.02
CA ARG A 204 -9.89 -25.79 -2.92
C ARG A 204 -8.67 -26.48 -3.53
N VAL A 205 -8.93 -27.47 -4.38
CA VAL A 205 -7.86 -28.24 -5.08
C VAL A 205 -7.50 -27.51 -6.38
N LEU A 206 -6.31 -26.94 -6.38
CA LEU A 206 -5.70 -26.15 -7.44
C LEU A 206 -4.43 -26.88 -7.95
N GLY A 207 -3.61 -26.22 -8.76
CA GLY A 207 -2.46 -26.83 -9.45
C GLY A 207 -2.61 -26.73 -10.97
N ASP A 208 -2.55 -27.86 -11.67
CA ASP A 208 -2.65 -27.94 -13.13
C ASP A 208 -3.83 -27.12 -13.67
N GLY A 209 -3.55 -26.20 -14.60
CA GLY A 209 -4.57 -25.35 -15.24
C GLY A 209 -5.06 -24.16 -14.41
N TYR A 210 -4.54 -23.96 -13.20
CA TYR A 210 -4.78 -22.76 -12.37
C TYR A 210 -3.59 -21.81 -12.31
N TYR A 211 -2.38 -22.30 -12.55
CA TYR A 211 -1.16 -21.49 -12.67
C TYR A 211 -0.90 -20.61 -11.43
N LEU A 212 -1.12 -21.16 -10.24
CA LEU A 212 -0.76 -20.51 -8.98
C LEU A 212 0.65 -20.98 -8.58
N ARG A 213 1.62 -20.07 -8.60
CA ARG A 213 3.02 -20.38 -8.29
C ARG A 213 3.17 -20.82 -6.83
N PRO A 214 4.03 -21.80 -6.52
CA PRO A 214 4.35 -22.17 -5.14
C PRO A 214 5.29 -21.15 -4.50
N ASN A 215 5.37 -21.14 -3.17
CA ASN A 215 6.39 -20.40 -2.42
C ASN A 215 7.70 -21.20 -2.33
N PHE A 216 8.81 -20.56 -1.98
CA PHE A 216 10.10 -21.25 -1.87
C PHE A 216 10.16 -22.09 -0.58
N PHE A 217 10.24 -21.45 0.60
CA PHE A 217 10.25 -22.13 1.90
C PHE A 217 8.95 -21.84 2.64
N GLN A 218 8.07 -22.84 2.77
CA GLN A 218 6.78 -22.70 3.45
C GLN A 218 6.59 -23.83 4.49
N PRO A 219 7.01 -23.60 5.74
CA PRO A 219 6.57 -24.39 6.88
C PRO A 219 5.17 -23.95 7.33
N ILE A 220 4.28 -24.91 7.55
CA ILE A 220 2.88 -24.69 7.94
C ILE A 220 2.61 -25.42 9.26
N ASP A 221 1.97 -24.75 10.24
CA ASP A 221 1.63 -25.33 11.55
C ASP A 221 2.85 -25.99 12.24
N CYS A 222 4.03 -25.37 12.09
CA CYS A 222 5.29 -25.89 12.63
C CYS A 222 5.70 -25.16 13.91
N VAL A 223 6.52 -25.81 14.74
CA VAL A 223 7.03 -25.25 15.99
C VAL A 223 8.55 -25.34 16.04
N ASN A 224 9.22 -24.25 16.42
CA ASN A 224 10.69 -24.14 16.43
C ASN A 224 11.24 -24.30 15.00
N VAL A 225 11.09 -23.25 14.20
CA VAL A 225 11.52 -23.16 12.81
C VAL A 225 12.72 -22.24 12.72
N LYS A 226 13.79 -22.65 12.04
CA LYS A 226 14.97 -21.81 11.80
C LYS A 226 15.38 -21.82 10.33
N ILE A 227 15.68 -20.66 9.78
CA ILE A 227 16.44 -20.54 8.54
C ILE A 227 17.61 -19.57 8.76
N GLU A 228 18.83 -20.01 8.45
CA GLU A 228 20.03 -19.25 8.79
C GLU A 228 21.17 -19.35 7.77
N GLY A 229 21.73 -18.20 7.39
CA GLY A 229 22.99 -18.08 6.65
C GLY A 229 22.93 -18.36 5.15
N VAL A 230 21.91 -19.07 4.67
CA VAL A 230 21.75 -19.43 3.25
C VAL A 230 21.45 -18.21 2.37
N THR A 231 21.74 -18.35 1.08
CA THR A 231 21.29 -17.41 0.04
C THR A 231 20.12 -18.01 -0.74
N ILE A 232 19.04 -17.25 -0.96
CA ILE A 232 17.89 -17.66 -1.80
C ILE A 232 17.90 -16.83 -3.08
N LYS A 233 17.77 -17.50 -4.23
CA LYS A 233 17.74 -16.87 -5.56
C LYS A 233 16.61 -17.42 -6.43
N ASN A 234 16.19 -16.62 -7.41
CA ASN A 234 15.30 -17.03 -8.50
C ASN A 234 14.04 -17.74 -8.00
N SER A 235 13.39 -17.17 -6.99
CA SER A 235 12.20 -17.74 -6.38
C SER A 235 10.99 -17.69 -7.31
N PRO A 236 10.14 -18.74 -7.35
CA PRO A 236 8.89 -18.71 -8.12
C PRO A 236 7.93 -17.62 -7.65
N MET A 237 7.87 -17.37 -6.33
CA MET A 237 6.99 -16.39 -5.66
C MET A 237 7.61 -15.99 -4.31
N TRP A 238 6.91 -16.07 -3.17
CA TRP A 238 7.45 -15.65 -1.87
C TRP A 238 8.59 -16.55 -1.41
N GLU A 239 9.66 -15.98 -0.86
CA GLU A 239 10.87 -16.71 -0.48
C GLU A 239 10.70 -17.46 0.85
N ILE A 240 10.33 -16.76 1.93
CA ILE A 240 10.23 -17.35 3.27
C ILE A 240 8.84 -17.09 3.84
N ASN A 241 7.92 -18.05 3.71
CA ASN A 241 6.54 -17.90 4.15
C ASN A 241 6.17 -18.92 5.24
N PRO A 242 6.56 -18.69 6.51
CA PRO A 242 6.07 -19.49 7.62
C PRO A 242 4.60 -19.14 7.89
N VAL A 243 3.76 -20.17 7.97
CA VAL A 243 2.31 -20.03 8.15
C VAL A 243 1.86 -20.77 9.41
N LEU A 244 1.09 -20.11 10.30
CA LEU A 244 0.60 -20.70 11.56
C LEU A 244 1.72 -21.27 12.45
N CYS A 245 2.96 -20.78 12.28
CA CYS A 245 4.11 -21.30 13.00
C CYS A 245 4.30 -20.60 14.35
N THR A 246 4.92 -21.30 15.30
CA THR A 246 5.32 -20.73 16.58
C THR A 246 6.82 -20.87 16.80
N ASN A 247 7.47 -19.81 17.29
CA ASN A 247 8.92 -19.73 17.48
C ASN A 247 9.65 -19.92 16.13
N VAL A 248 9.73 -18.84 15.36
CA VAL A 248 10.37 -18.77 14.04
C VAL A 248 11.58 -17.86 14.11
N THR A 249 12.72 -18.32 13.59
CA THR A 249 13.95 -17.53 13.47
C THR A 249 14.42 -17.49 12.02
N VAL A 250 14.54 -16.29 11.47
CA VAL A 250 15.15 -15.99 10.18
C VAL A 250 16.39 -15.15 10.46
N ARG A 251 17.58 -15.71 10.24
CA ARG A 251 18.84 -15.08 10.67
C ARG A 251 19.90 -15.07 9.58
N LYS A 252 20.49 -13.92 9.28
CA LYS A 252 21.63 -13.82 8.33
C LYS A 252 21.34 -14.45 6.96
N VAL A 253 20.08 -14.45 6.53
CA VAL A 253 19.71 -14.92 5.21
C VAL A 253 19.98 -13.81 4.20
N THR A 254 20.45 -14.19 3.01
CA THR A 254 20.58 -13.29 1.87
C THR A 254 19.49 -13.64 0.85
N ILE A 255 18.61 -12.69 0.56
CA ILE A 255 17.63 -12.78 -0.53
C ILE A 255 18.15 -11.96 -1.71
N ASP A 256 18.22 -12.57 -2.88
CA ASP A 256 18.65 -11.96 -4.14
C ASP A 256 17.78 -12.49 -5.27
N SER A 257 16.55 -11.97 -5.38
CA SER A 257 15.52 -12.44 -6.32
C SER A 257 14.58 -11.32 -6.74
N HIS A 258 14.51 -11.03 -8.05
CA HIS A 258 13.77 -9.91 -8.64
C HIS A 258 12.66 -10.36 -9.62
N GLY A 259 12.01 -11.48 -9.30
CA GLY A 259 10.81 -11.94 -10.00
C GLY A 259 9.52 -11.29 -9.49
N TYR A 260 8.39 -11.68 -10.07
CA TYR A 260 7.08 -11.15 -9.66
C TYR A 260 6.63 -11.71 -8.31
N ASN A 261 6.21 -10.86 -7.38
CA ASN A 261 5.78 -11.29 -6.04
C ASN A 261 6.90 -12.07 -5.31
N ASN A 262 8.15 -11.63 -5.49
CA ASN A 262 9.29 -12.12 -4.72
C ASN A 262 9.39 -11.30 -3.44
N ASP A 263 8.48 -11.60 -2.50
CA ASP A 263 8.51 -11.10 -1.13
C ASP A 263 9.56 -11.90 -0.33
N GLY A 264 10.41 -11.21 0.44
CA GLY A 264 11.57 -11.83 1.12
C GLY A 264 11.20 -12.71 2.32
N CYS A 265 10.40 -12.18 3.25
CA CYS A 265 9.93 -12.93 4.41
C CYS A 265 8.51 -12.55 4.82
N ASP A 266 7.64 -13.55 4.86
CA ASP A 266 6.18 -13.43 4.99
C ASP A 266 5.64 -14.22 6.19
N PRO A 267 5.90 -13.80 7.45
CA PRO A 267 5.25 -14.42 8.60
C PRO A 267 3.73 -14.24 8.51
N GLU A 268 3.01 -15.36 8.40
CA GLU A 268 1.56 -15.39 8.25
C GLU A 268 0.90 -16.17 9.40
N ASN A 269 0.06 -15.52 10.18
CA ASN A 269 -0.58 -16.05 11.39
C ASN A 269 0.41 -16.70 12.37
N CYS A 270 1.65 -16.19 12.43
CA CYS A 270 2.75 -16.71 13.25
C CYS A 270 2.83 -16.06 14.64
N ASN A 271 3.41 -16.76 15.61
CA ASN A 271 3.65 -16.22 16.95
C ASN A 271 5.11 -16.42 17.37
N TYR A 272 5.72 -15.39 17.96
CA TYR A 272 7.14 -15.37 18.37
C TYR A 272 8.06 -15.54 17.16
N VAL A 273 8.34 -14.43 16.49
CA VAL A 273 9.13 -14.39 15.26
C VAL A 273 10.34 -13.46 15.45
N LEU A 274 11.53 -13.92 15.07
CA LEU A 274 12.75 -13.12 15.03
C LEU A 274 13.29 -13.10 13.60
N ILE A 275 13.47 -11.90 13.05
CA ILE A 275 14.11 -11.66 11.76
C ILE A 275 15.32 -10.75 12.00
N GLU A 276 16.54 -11.29 11.86
CA GLU A 276 17.74 -10.51 12.20
C GLU A 276 18.97 -10.74 11.31
N GLY A 277 19.71 -9.67 11.07
CA GLY A 277 20.98 -9.74 10.35
C GLY A 277 20.85 -10.11 8.87
N CYS A 278 19.64 -10.04 8.30
CA CYS A 278 19.37 -10.44 6.92
C CYS A 278 19.67 -9.32 5.92
N TYR A 279 19.88 -9.70 4.67
CA TYR A 279 20.02 -8.81 3.53
C TYR A 279 18.90 -9.12 2.52
N PHE A 280 18.09 -8.12 2.20
CA PHE A 280 16.94 -8.26 1.29
C PHE A 280 17.15 -7.45 0.03
N ASN A 281 17.26 -8.14 -1.11
CA ASN A 281 17.21 -7.57 -2.45
C ASN A 281 16.08 -8.28 -3.21
N THR A 282 14.87 -7.72 -3.13
CA THR A 282 13.61 -8.39 -3.48
C THR A 282 12.89 -7.70 -4.63
N GLY A 283 12.12 -8.48 -5.40
CA GLY A 283 11.24 -7.95 -6.47
C GLY A 283 9.90 -7.42 -5.96
N ASP A 284 9.54 -7.67 -4.70
CA ASP A 284 8.36 -7.12 -4.00
C ASP A 284 8.76 -6.71 -2.56
N ASP A 285 7.85 -6.77 -1.58
CA ASP A 285 8.15 -6.41 -0.18
C ASP A 285 9.31 -7.26 0.41
N CYS A 286 10.30 -6.64 1.05
CA CYS A 286 11.41 -7.34 1.71
C CYS A 286 10.91 -8.19 2.90
N ILE A 287 10.13 -7.58 3.80
CA ILE A 287 9.40 -8.28 4.86
C ILE A 287 7.94 -7.88 4.75
N ALA A 288 7.05 -8.86 4.58
CA ALA A 288 5.61 -8.64 4.58
C ALA A 288 4.94 -9.46 5.70
N ILE A 289 4.67 -8.80 6.83
CA ILE A 289 3.92 -9.39 7.92
C ILE A 289 2.46 -9.50 7.49
N LYS A 290 1.93 -10.73 7.47
CA LYS A 290 0.57 -11.06 7.02
C LYS A 290 -0.17 -11.84 8.09
N ALA A 291 -1.48 -11.98 8.01
CA ALA A 291 -2.37 -12.68 8.94
C ALA A 291 -3.62 -13.23 8.21
N GLY A 292 -3.43 -13.72 6.99
CA GLY A 292 -4.50 -14.28 6.16
C GLY A 292 -5.41 -13.22 5.50
N ARG A 293 -6.15 -13.64 4.47
CA ARG A 293 -6.98 -12.77 3.64
C ARG A 293 -8.48 -12.96 3.92
N ASN A 294 -9.20 -11.84 3.95
CA ASN A 294 -10.66 -11.75 4.03
C ASN A 294 -11.27 -12.75 5.04
N LEU A 295 -12.22 -13.57 4.60
CA LEU A 295 -12.95 -14.49 5.48
C LEU A 295 -12.01 -15.48 6.20
N ASP A 296 -11.05 -16.08 5.48
CA ASP A 296 -10.11 -17.05 6.05
C ASP A 296 -9.28 -16.41 7.18
N GLY A 297 -8.69 -15.24 6.92
CA GLY A 297 -7.93 -14.51 7.92
C GLY A 297 -8.79 -14.10 9.12
N ARG A 298 -10.00 -13.56 8.90
CA ARG A 298 -10.94 -13.21 9.99
C ARG A 298 -11.30 -14.42 10.86
N LEU A 299 -11.52 -15.58 10.26
CA LEU A 299 -11.79 -16.82 11.01
C LEU A 299 -10.58 -17.25 11.84
N LEU A 300 -9.37 -17.15 11.30
CA LEU A 300 -8.14 -17.45 12.04
C LEU A 300 -7.93 -16.47 13.21
N GLY A 301 -8.14 -15.17 12.98
CA GLY A 301 -8.10 -14.15 14.03
C GLY A 301 -9.10 -14.42 15.15
N TYR A 302 -10.35 -14.77 14.80
CA TYR A 302 -11.38 -15.17 15.77
C TYR A 302 -10.99 -16.39 16.61
N LEU A 303 -10.21 -17.30 16.03
CA LEU A 303 -9.69 -18.50 16.70
C LEU A 303 -8.40 -18.24 17.50
N GLY A 304 -7.89 -17.00 17.51
CA GLY A 304 -6.70 -16.60 18.25
C GLY A 304 -5.38 -16.82 17.52
N TYR A 305 -5.41 -17.01 16.20
CA TYR A 305 -4.22 -17.16 15.36
C TYR A 305 -3.85 -15.85 14.67
N SER A 306 -3.73 -14.75 15.41
CA SER A 306 -3.16 -13.51 14.89
C SER A 306 -1.65 -13.64 14.65
N THR A 307 -1.11 -12.83 13.76
CA THR A 307 0.35 -12.70 13.64
C THR A 307 0.84 -11.76 14.72
N GLN A 308 1.66 -12.27 15.63
CA GLN A 308 2.00 -11.52 16.82
C GLN A 308 3.37 -11.81 17.39
N ASN A 309 3.89 -10.85 18.16
CA ASN A 309 5.14 -10.95 18.90
C ASN A 309 6.33 -11.13 17.95
N ILE A 310 6.63 -10.07 17.21
CA ILE A 310 7.59 -10.08 16.10
C ILE A 310 8.71 -9.11 16.42
N ILE A 311 9.97 -9.56 16.26
CA ILE A 311 11.18 -8.75 16.41
C ILE A 311 11.93 -8.72 15.08
N ILE A 312 12.21 -7.51 14.57
CA ILE A 312 12.94 -7.26 13.32
C ILE A 312 14.15 -6.38 13.61
N ARG A 313 15.38 -6.88 13.49
CA ARG A 313 16.56 -6.06 13.83
C ARG A 313 17.81 -6.31 13.02
N ASN A 314 18.63 -5.28 12.87
CA ASN A 314 19.94 -5.38 12.23
C ASN A 314 19.88 -5.87 10.78
N ASN A 315 18.80 -5.58 10.06
CA ASN A 315 18.64 -5.98 8.66
C ASN A 315 19.03 -4.85 7.70
N VAL A 316 19.39 -5.23 6.47
CA VAL A 316 19.62 -4.32 5.34
C VAL A 316 18.55 -4.57 4.28
N PHE A 317 17.81 -3.52 3.94
CA PHE A 317 16.78 -3.49 2.91
C PHE A 317 17.34 -2.78 1.68
N ALA A 318 17.78 -3.58 0.70
CA ALA A 318 18.56 -3.12 -0.44
C ALA A 318 17.72 -2.85 -1.70
N ASP A 319 16.56 -3.47 -1.86
CA ASP A 319 15.59 -3.15 -2.91
C ASP A 319 14.24 -3.84 -2.64
N GLY A 320 13.13 -3.33 -3.18
CA GLY A 320 11.80 -3.95 -3.07
C GLY A 320 10.62 -2.97 -3.05
N HIS A 321 9.39 -3.47 -2.92
CA HIS A 321 8.20 -2.62 -2.80
C HIS A 321 8.01 -2.06 -1.38
N GLY A 322 8.60 -2.69 -0.37
CA GLY A 322 8.35 -2.35 1.03
C GLY A 322 9.41 -2.96 1.93
N GLY A 323 10.11 -2.18 2.74
CA GLY A 323 11.15 -2.71 3.61
C GLY A 323 10.57 -3.50 4.79
N ILE A 324 9.83 -2.82 5.68
CA ILE A 324 9.02 -3.45 6.71
C ILE A 324 7.55 -3.16 6.40
N THR A 325 6.85 -4.18 5.90
CA THR A 325 5.46 -4.07 5.47
C THR A 325 4.52 -4.87 6.39
N CYS A 326 3.40 -4.25 6.78
CA CYS A 326 2.25 -4.93 7.38
C CYS A 326 1.09 -4.96 6.37
N GLY A 327 0.66 -6.16 5.96
CA GLY A 327 -0.46 -6.37 5.04
C GLY A 327 -0.05 -6.78 3.61
N SER A 328 -0.99 -6.87 2.66
CA SER A 328 -2.39 -6.42 2.77
C SER A 328 -3.30 -7.45 3.42
N GLU A 329 -2.86 -8.71 3.45
CA GLU A 329 -3.54 -9.84 4.06
C GLU A 329 -3.41 -9.74 5.57
N MET A 330 -4.15 -8.86 6.24
CA MET A 330 -4.05 -8.62 7.69
C MET A 330 -5.35 -8.93 8.45
N SER A 331 -6.26 -9.70 7.83
CA SER A 331 -7.61 -9.96 8.33
C SER A 331 -7.66 -10.71 9.66
N GLY A 332 -6.63 -11.46 10.00
CA GLY A 332 -6.48 -12.18 11.27
C GLY A 332 -5.80 -11.38 12.39
N ASP A 333 -5.53 -10.10 12.16
CA ASP A 333 -4.80 -9.16 12.99
C ASP A 333 -3.28 -9.34 12.99
N ILE A 334 -2.57 -8.21 13.02
CA ILE A 334 -1.12 -8.10 13.20
C ILE A 334 -0.87 -7.29 14.48
N ARG A 335 -0.16 -7.86 15.45
CA ARG A 335 0.00 -7.27 16.79
C ARG A 335 1.42 -7.37 17.32
N ASN A 336 1.85 -6.39 18.11
CA ASN A 336 3.13 -6.45 18.84
C ASN A 336 4.33 -6.67 17.90
N VAL A 337 4.57 -5.68 17.04
CA VAL A 337 5.67 -5.68 16.08
C VAL A 337 6.73 -4.70 16.55
N PHE A 338 7.95 -5.19 16.80
CA PHE A 338 9.07 -4.37 17.26
C PHE A 338 10.21 -4.43 16.23
N ALA A 339 10.68 -3.27 15.77
CA ALA A 339 11.80 -3.18 14.85
C ALA A 339 12.88 -2.24 15.36
N ASP A 340 14.14 -2.67 15.35
CA ASP A 340 15.28 -1.91 15.88
C ASP A 340 16.48 -1.96 14.94
N ASN A 341 17.14 -0.81 14.74
CA ASN A 341 18.44 -0.75 14.08
C ASN A 341 18.46 -1.41 12.68
N ASN A 342 17.56 -1.00 11.79
CA ASN A 342 17.55 -1.45 10.40
C ASN A 342 17.99 -0.33 9.44
N VAL A 343 18.54 -0.72 8.29
CA VAL A 343 19.05 0.21 7.28
C VAL A 343 18.36 -0.04 5.93
N PHE A 344 17.88 1.03 5.29
CA PHE A 344 17.21 0.99 3.99
C PHE A 344 18.04 1.81 2.99
N THR A 345 18.48 1.22 1.88
CA THR A 345 19.62 1.77 1.10
C THR A 345 19.33 2.16 -0.34
N SER A 346 18.10 1.98 -0.85
CA SER A 346 17.82 2.10 -2.29
C SER A 346 16.75 3.11 -2.64
N GLU A 347 16.98 3.82 -3.74
CA GLU A 347 15.99 4.71 -4.38
C GLU A 347 14.90 3.94 -5.14
N ASN A 348 15.12 2.66 -5.43
CA ASN A 348 14.11 1.78 -6.03
C ASN A 348 13.22 1.12 -4.96
N LEU A 349 13.57 1.23 -3.68
CA LEU A 349 12.70 0.81 -2.60
C LEU A 349 11.50 1.76 -2.52
N ASN A 350 10.29 1.30 -2.86
CA ASN A 350 9.12 2.18 -2.89
C ASN A 350 8.83 2.77 -1.51
N TYR A 351 8.70 1.91 -0.49
CA TYR A 351 8.34 2.33 0.87
C TYR A 351 9.29 1.71 1.90
N ALA A 352 9.87 2.49 2.81
CA ALA A 352 10.72 1.91 3.85
C ALA A 352 9.88 1.22 4.96
N ILE A 353 8.91 1.94 5.52
CA ILE A 353 7.93 1.42 6.48
C ILE A 353 6.55 1.51 5.84
N ARG A 354 5.83 0.39 5.74
CA ARG A 354 4.59 0.31 4.97
C ARG A 354 3.45 -0.38 5.72
N PHE A 355 2.26 0.20 5.69
CA PHE A 355 1.01 -0.41 6.14
C PHE A 355 -0.01 -0.39 4.99
N LYS A 356 -0.63 -1.52 4.67
CA LYS A 356 -1.60 -1.62 3.57
C LYS A 356 -2.80 -2.47 3.97
N THR A 357 -4.01 -1.99 3.70
CA THR A 357 -5.26 -2.72 3.94
C THR A 357 -6.42 -2.12 3.12
N ASN A 358 -7.60 -2.71 3.21
CA ASN A 358 -8.84 -2.24 2.62
C ASN A 358 -10.09 -2.76 3.36
N ALA A 359 -11.26 -2.29 2.95
CA ALA A 359 -12.53 -2.56 3.62
C ALA A 359 -13.06 -4.00 3.47
N GLU A 360 -12.43 -4.85 2.66
CA GLU A 360 -12.74 -6.29 2.66
C GLU A 360 -11.99 -7.05 3.74
N ARG A 361 -10.87 -6.51 4.26
CA ARG A 361 -9.99 -7.25 5.17
C ARG A 361 -10.60 -7.37 6.56
N GLY A 362 -11.06 -6.27 7.14
CA GLY A 362 -11.26 -6.14 8.58
C GLY A 362 -9.94 -6.26 9.34
N GLY A 363 -10.00 -6.72 10.59
CA GLY A 363 -8.83 -6.92 11.42
C GLY A 363 -8.14 -5.61 11.85
N VAL A 364 -7.03 -5.75 12.56
CA VAL A 364 -6.26 -4.62 13.08
C VAL A 364 -4.76 -4.80 12.87
N VAL A 365 -4.06 -3.71 12.53
CA VAL A 365 -2.63 -3.57 12.79
C VAL A 365 -2.45 -2.71 14.04
N GLU A 366 -1.93 -3.31 15.10
CA GLU A 366 -1.74 -2.60 16.37
C GLU A 366 -0.44 -2.91 17.09
N ASN A 367 -0.04 -1.99 17.96
CA ASN A 367 1.12 -2.14 18.84
C ASN A 367 2.39 -2.36 18.02
N VAL A 368 2.70 -1.37 17.17
CA VAL A 368 3.89 -1.36 16.31
C VAL A 368 4.89 -0.37 16.87
N TYR A 369 6.11 -0.81 17.17
CA TYR A 369 7.19 0.01 17.66
C TYR A 369 8.42 -0.12 16.75
N ILE A 370 8.73 0.93 15.99
CA ILE A 370 9.93 0.96 15.14
C ILE A 370 10.88 2.02 15.68
N ARG A 371 12.16 1.66 15.84
CA ARG A 371 13.17 2.62 16.33
C ARG A 371 14.55 2.48 15.73
N ASN A 372 15.35 3.53 15.89
CA ASN A 372 16.78 3.58 15.58
C ASN A 372 17.11 3.15 14.14
N SER A 373 16.21 3.38 13.21
CA SER A 373 16.40 2.98 11.81
C SER A 373 16.97 4.14 10.99
N THR A 374 17.69 3.81 9.92
CA THR A 374 18.23 4.80 8.97
C THR A 374 17.75 4.45 7.57
N ILE A 375 17.12 5.41 6.89
CA ILE A 375 16.70 5.31 5.50
C ILE A 375 17.65 6.19 4.68
N ASP A 376 18.68 5.60 4.12
CA ASP A 376 19.69 6.33 3.33
C ASP A 376 19.08 6.87 2.02
N LYS A 377 18.14 6.11 1.45
CA LYS A 377 17.37 6.46 0.25
C LYS A 377 16.03 5.72 0.24
N VAL A 378 15.01 6.32 -0.39
CA VAL A 378 13.70 5.70 -0.67
C VAL A 378 13.07 6.37 -1.90
N GLY A 379 12.29 5.62 -2.66
CA GLY A 379 11.64 6.08 -3.90
C GLY A 379 10.36 6.86 -3.64
N ASN A 380 9.37 6.26 -2.99
CA ASN A 380 8.04 6.85 -2.83
C ASN A 380 7.85 7.49 -1.45
N ALA A 381 7.94 6.73 -0.36
CA ALA A 381 7.81 7.34 0.98
C ALA A 381 8.60 6.65 2.08
N ALA A 382 9.17 7.43 3.00
CA ALA A 382 9.87 6.89 4.16
C ALA A 382 8.90 6.16 5.11
N ILE A 383 7.72 6.73 5.34
CA ILE A 383 6.65 6.12 6.13
C ILE A 383 5.35 6.16 5.31
N HIS A 384 4.77 5.00 5.05
CA HIS A 384 3.57 4.85 4.23
C HIS A 384 2.47 4.06 4.97
N ALA A 385 1.24 4.56 4.97
CA ALA A 385 0.06 3.78 5.34
C ALA A 385 -1.13 4.11 4.45
N THR A 386 -1.86 3.10 3.98
CA THR A 386 -3.13 3.29 3.27
C THR A 386 -4.15 2.22 3.64
N MET A 387 -5.40 2.66 3.83
CA MET A 387 -6.59 1.78 3.84
C MET A 387 -7.26 1.70 2.47
N LEU A 388 -6.72 2.39 1.47
CA LEU A 388 -7.26 2.45 0.13
C LEU A 388 -6.49 1.49 -0.78
N TYR A 389 -6.11 0.28 -0.37
CA TYR A 389 -5.34 -0.67 -1.20
C TYR A 389 -6.25 -1.62 -2.02
N ASP A 390 -5.93 -1.91 -3.28
CA ASP A 390 -6.77 -2.75 -4.16
C ASP A 390 -8.21 -2.20 -4.16
N VAL A 391 -9.22 -2.95 -3.71
CA VAL A 391 -10.63 -2.50 -3.73
C VAL A 391 -10.98 -1.30 -2.82
N GLY A 392 -10.04 -0.79 -2.03
CA GLY A 392 -10.22 0.40 -1.20
C GLY A 392 -11.41 0.31 -0.23
N ARG A 393 -12.38 1.23 -0.33
CA ARG A 393 -13.52 1.29 0.61
C ARG A 393 -14.62 0.26 0.33
N ASP A 394 -14.50 -0.58 -0.69
CA ASP A 394 -15.54 -1.55 -1.08
C ASP A 394 -15.58 -2.78 -0.17
N GLY A 395 -16.17 -2.63 1.00
CA GLY A 395 -16.42 -3.75 1.89
C GLY A 395 -17.05 -3.35 3.21
N ASP A 396 -17.56 -4.37 3.90
CA ASP A 396 -18.27 -4.23 5.17
C ASP A 396 -17.37 -4.47 6.40
N TYR A 397 -16.08 -4.74 6.18
CA TYR A 397 -15.13 -5.12 7.22
C TYR A 397 -14.06 -4.03 7.34
N LEU A 398 -14.41 -2.96 8.05
CA LEU A 398 -13.48 -1.85 8.28
C LEU A 398 -12.23 -2.33 9.06
N PRO A 399 -11.01 -2.10 8.53
CA PRO A 399 -9.78 -2.38 9.24
C PRO A 399 -9.43 -1.25 10.22
N GLN A 400 -8.43 -1.46 11.07
CA GLN A 400 -7.92 -0.41 11.96
C GLN A 400 -6.39 -0.37 11.98
N PHE A 401 -5.84 0.84 11.96
CA PHE A 401 -4.45 1.11 12.34
C PHE A 401 -4.43 1.84 13.68
N ARG A 402 -3.79 1.28 14.70
CA ARG A 402 -3.71 1.94 16.01
C ARG A 402 -2.45 1.63 16.80
N ASN A 403 -2.07 2.51 17.73
CA ASN A 403 -0.91 2.34 18.61
C ASN A 403 0.38 2.05 17.82
N ILE A 404 0.74 3.00 16.95
CA ILE A 404 1.95 2.93 16.11
C ILE A 404 2.94 3.98 16.62
N THR A 405 4.09 3.53 17.11
CA THR A 405 5.19 4.38 17.55
C THR A 405 6.38 4.21 16.62
N ILE A 406 6.87 5.32 16.06
CA ILE A 406 8.10 5.37 15.28
C ILE A 406 9.00 6.40 15.95
N GLU A 407 10.21 6.00 16.35
CA GLU A 407 11.16 6.88 17.03
C GLU A 407 12.59 6.81 16.51
N ASN A 408 13.35 7.89 16.64
CA ASN A 408 14.78 7.94 16.29
C ASN A 408 15.02 7.45 14.85
N LEU A 409 14.35 8.07 13.88
CA LEU A 409 14.46 7.75 12.46
C LEU A 409 15.15 8.90 11.73
N THR A 410 16.15 8.58 10.93
CA THR A 410 16.70 9.50 9.92
C THR A 410 16.37 8.98 8.54
N ALA A 411 15.87 9.83 7.65
CA ALA A 411 15.52 9.44 6.29
C ALA A 411 15.91 10.49 5.25
N HIS A 412 16.22 10.03 4.03
CA HIS A 412 16.58 10.86 2.90
C HIS A 412 15.80 10.44 1.64
N GLY A 413 15.20 11.41 0.94
CA GLY A 413 14.45 11.19 -0.30
C GLY A 413 12.99 10.80 -0.11
N GLY A 414 12.35 10.38 -1.21
CA GLY A 414 10.95 10.01 -1.30
C GLY A 414 10.06 11.10 -1.93
N GLU A 415 9.06 10.70 -2.71
CA GLU A 415 7.96 11.60 -3.10
C GLU A 415 7.27 12.21 -1.86
N TYR A 416 7.12 11.42 -0.78
CA TYR A 416 6.65 11.88 0.52
C TYR A 416 7.63 11.54 1.63
N GLY A 417 7.83 12.47 2.57
CA GLY A 417 8.45 12.13 3.85
C GLY A 417 7.55 11.16 4.63
N ILE A 418 6.31 11.56 4.86
CA ILE A 418 5.29 10.73 5.52
C ILE A 418 4.00 10.77 4.71
N PHE A 419 3.49 9.61 4.33
CA PHE A 419 2.18 9.44 3.70
C PHE A 419 1.36 8.47 4.54
N MET A 420 0.34 8.94 5.26
CA MET A 420 -0.57 8.00 5.94
C MET A 420 -2.01 8.46 5.79
N GLU A 421 -2.85 7.53 5.35
CA GLU A 421 -4.27 7.75 5.18
C GLU A 421 -5.09 6.58 5.71
N ALA A 422 -6.22 6.94 6.32
CA ALA A 422 -7.23 6.01 6.79
C ALA A 422 -8.60 6.46 6.31
N PHE A 423 -9.58 5.57 6.41
CA PHE A 423 -10.97 5.98 6.25
C PHE A 423 -11.39 6.91 7.39
N ASP A 424 -12.38 7.75 7.13
CA ASP A 424 -12.91 8.69 8.12
C ASP A 424 -13.66 7.95 9.25
N GLU A 425 -14.26 6.80 8.96
CA GLU A 425 -14.97 5.99 9.96
C GLU A 425 -14.04 5.29 10.97
N VAL A 426 -12.78 5.06 10.58
CA VAL A 426 -11.77 4.34 11.35
C VAL A 426 -10.41 5.07 11.27
N PRO A 427 -10.31 6.29 11.82
CA PRO A 427 -9.09 7.09 11.73
C PRO A 427 -7.92 6.39 12.43
N ILE A 428 -6.70 6.75 12.04
CA ILE A 428 -5.49 6.27 12.73
C ILE A 428 -5.48 6.82 14.16
N THR A 429 -5.34 5.94 15.15
CA THR A 429 -5.36 6.31 16.59
C THR A 429 -4.05 5.92 17.28
N GLY A 430 -3.61 6.70 18.27
CA GLY A 430 -2.38 6.38 19.01
C GLY A 430 -1.11 6.38 18.13
N LEU A 431 -1.04 7.26 17.14
CA LEU A 431 0.14 7.49 16.33
C LEU A 431 1.13 8.38 17.09
N VAL A 432 2.35 7.90 17.28
CA VAL A 432 3.45 8.62 17.93
C VAL A 432 4.65 8.63 17.02
N LEU A 433 5.07 9.83 16.60
CA LEU A 433 6.27 10.08 15.82
C LEU A 433 7.22 10.92 16.66
N ARG A 434 8.39 10.38 17.00
CA ARG A 434 9.34 11.04 17.90
C ARG A 434 10.76 11.05 17.36
N ASN A 435 11.47 12.18 17.44
CA ASN A 435 12.87 12.29 17.00
C ASN A 435 13.04 11.79 15.56
N ILE A 436 12.25 12.35 14.65
CA ILE A 436 12.25 11.98 13.23
C ILE A 436 12.89 13.12 12.44
N ASN A 437 13.90 12.83 11.64
CA ASN A 437 14.51 13.79 10.73
C ASN A 437 14.50 13.26 9.30
N ILE A 438 13.75 13.92 8.42
CA ILE A 438 13.63 13.57 7.00
C ILE A 438 14.06 14.77 6.16
N ASP A 439 14.92 14.54 5.17
CA ASP A 439 15.26 15.54 4.16
C ASP A 439 15.13 15.00 2.73
N GLY A 440 15.13 15.91 1.75
CA GLY A 440 15.09 15.54 0.33
C GLY A 440 13.76 14.96 -0.14
N ALA A 441 12.69 15.00 0.67
CA ALA A 441 11.37 14.56 0.24
C ALA A 441 10.72 15.61 -0.68
N GLU A 442 9.97 15.20 -1.71
CA GLU A 442 9.28 16.16 -2.60
C GLU A 442 8.12 16.86 -1.87
N LYS A 443 7.35 16.11 -1.09
CA LYS A 443 6.25 16.58 -0.23
C LYS A 443 6.51 16.14 1.21
N GLU A 444 6.25 17.01 2.18
CA GLU A 444 6.63 16.68 3.56
C GLU A 444 5.71 15.63 4.20
N VAL A 445 4.40 15.90 4.20
CA VAL A 445 3.43 15.05 4.88
C VAL A 445 2.09 15.03 4.17
N ARG A 446 1.49 13.84 4.05
CA ARG A 446 0.07 13.64 3.83
C ARG A 446 -0.51 12.98 5.08
N ALA A 447 -1.30 13.74 5.82
CA ALA A 447 -1.97 13.28 7.03
C ALA A 447 -3.49 13.28 6.82
N TYR A 448 -4.03 12.12 6.41
CA TYR A 448 -5.46 11.98 6.12
C TYR A 448 -6.14 11.08 7.16
N ASN A 449 -7.10 11.65 7.91
CA ASN A 449 -7.86 10.98 8.96
C ASN A 449 -6.99 10.42 10.12
N TRP A 450 -6.15 11.27 10.70
CA TRP A 450 -5.42 10.94 11.95
C TRP A 450 -6.16 11.54 13.15
N GLN A 451 -6.31 10.76 14.22
CA GLN A 451 -6.91 11.23 15.46
C GLN A 451 -5.83 11.48 16.52
N ASN A 452 -5.62 12.75 16.86
CA ASN A 452 -4.71 13.21 17.92
C ASN A 452 -3.30 12.58 17.83
N PRO A 453 -2.59 12.70 16.68
CA PRO A 453 -1.23 12.21 16.56
C PRO A 453 -0.28 12.97 17.50
N VAL A 454 0.79 12.31 17.95
CA VAL A 454 1.90 12.97 18.65
C VAL A 454 3.05 13.17 17.67
N MET A 455 3.46 14.42 17.48
CA MET A 455 4.65 14.80 16.69
C MET A 455 5.64 15.46 17.64
N ASP A 456 6.66 14.72 18.10
CA ASP A 456 7.61 15.17 19.12
C ASP A 456 9.02 15.23 18.52
N ASN A 457 9.56 16.44 18.33
CA ASN A 457 10.86 16.63 17.66
C ASN A 457 10.91 15.96 16.28
N VAL A 458 9.91 16.28 15.44
CA VAL A 458 9.83 15.82 14.05
C VAL A 458 10.21 16.96 13.12
N VAL A 459 11.13 16.71 12.19
CA VAL A 459 11.61 17.68 11.20
C VAL A 459 11.55 17.02 9.82
N ILE A 460 10.87 17.67 8.88
CA ILE A 460 10.80 17.21 7.47
C ILE A 460 11.13 18.40 6.58
N ASN A 461 12.18 18.29 5.75
CA ASN A 461 12.70 19.38 4.90
C ASN A 461 12.93 20.69 5.68
N GLY A 462 13.38 20.59 6.93
CA GLY A 462 13.60 21.73 7.82
C GLY A 462 12.34 22.34 8.46
N LYS A 463 11.13 21.85 8.13
CA LYS A 463 9.89 22.21 8.83
C LYS A 463 9.75 21.38 10.09
N THR A 464 9.65 22.03 11.25
CA THR A 464 9.43 21.38 12.55
C THR A 464 7.95 21.14 12.80
N TYR A 465 7.61 20.02 13.44
CA TYR A 465 6.26 19.68 13.92
C TYR A 465 6.24 19.57 15.46
N PRO A 466 5.14 19.92 16.16
CA PRO A 466 3.81 20.27 15.60
C PRO A 466 3.82 21.52 14.73
N ARG A 467 2.95 21.57 13.72
CA ARG A 467 2.87 22.68 12.76
C ARG A 467 1.47 22.81 12.17
N PRO A 468 0.97 24.04 11.92
CA PRO A 468 -0.28 24.25 11.20
C PRO A 468 -0.18 23.66 9.79
N VAL A 469 -1.23 22.97 9.37
CA VAL A 469 -1.45 22.44 8.03
C VAL A 469 -2.90 22.69 7.63
N ASP A 470 -3.24 22.46 6.36
CA ASP A 470 -4.60 22.56 5.82
C ASP A 470 -5.28 23.92 6.11
N THR A 471 -4.51 25.01 6.06
CA THR A 471 -5.03 26.35 6.33
C THR A 471 -5.89 26.85 5.19
N LYS A 472 -7.18 27.07 5.46
CA LYS A 472 -8.15 27.52 4.45
C LYS A 472 -9.22 28.46 4.99
N ILE A 473 -9.82 29.22 4.07
CA ILE A 473 -10.95 30.12 4.32
C ILE A 473 -12.25 29.34 4.04
N THR A 474 -13.14 29.27 5.04
CA THR A 474 -14.46 28.66 4.88
C THR A 474 -15.54 29.73 4.77
N GLY A 475 -16.58 29.43 3.98
CA GLY A 475 -17.62 30.38 3.58
C GLY A 475 -17.34 31.06 2.23
N VAL A 476 -18.28 31.93 1.82
CA VAL A 476 -18.22 32.70 0.57
C VAL A 476 -17.70 34.12 0.85
N PRO A 477 -16.56 34.54 0.26
CA PRO A 477 -16.00 35.88 0.41
C PRO A 477 -16.84 36.95 -0.29
N ALA A 478 -17.99 37.30 0.26
CA ALA A 478 -18.86 38.34 -0.26
C ALA A 478 -19.24 39.32 0.84
N ALA A 479 -19.42 40.59 0.49
CA ALA A 479 -19.78 41.62 1.46
C ALA A 479 -21.08 41.27 2.21
N GLY A 480 -21.07 41.47 3.53
CA GLY A 480 -22.19 41.09 4.41
C GLY A 480 -22.12 39.65 4.94
N ASN A 481 -21.30 38.77 4.35
CA ASN A 481 -21.03 37.45 4.90
C ASN A 481 -19.98 37.50 6.02
N THR A 482 -19.88 36.41 6.78
CA THR A 482 -18.82 36.19 7.75
C THR A 482 -18.03 34.95 7.33
N LEU A 483 -16.72 35.12 7.17
CA LEU A 483 -15.78 34.04 6.86
C LEU A 483 -15.23 33.42 8.14
N SER A 484 -14.87 32.14 8.09
CA SER A 484 -14.19 31.46 9.19
C SER A 484 -12.81 30.96 8.78
N ALA A 485 -11.88 31.02 9.72
CA ALA A 485 -10.56 30.45 9.60
C ALA A 485 -10.61 28.95 9.94
N SER A 486 -9.96 28.12 9.12
CA SER A 486 -9.78 26.69 9.40
C SER A 486 -8.30 26.33 9.22
N SER A 487 -7.75 25.54 10.14
CA SER A 487 -6.41 24.98 10.07
C SER A 487 -6.27 23.88 11.13
N THR A 488 -5.41 22.90 10.87
CA THR A 488 -5.10 21.80 11.79
C THR A 488 -3.69 21.99 12.33
N LEU A 489 -3.51 21.98 13.65
CA LEU A 489 -2.16 21.90 14.24
C LEU A 489 -1.73 20.43 14.30
N LEU A 490 -1.07 19.95 13.26
CA LEU A 490 -0.68 18.54 13.16
C LEU A 490 0.32 18.17 14.27
N GLY A 491 -0.10 17.34 15.23
CA GLY A 491 0.70 16.92 16.37
C GLY A 491 0.34 17.57 17.72
N SER A 492 -0.64 18.47 17.76
CA SER A 492 -1.08 19.15 18.99
C SER A 492 -2.53 19.64 18.88
N ASP A 493 -3.01 20.40 19.86
CA ASP A 493 -4.36 20.99 19.86
C ASP A 493 -4.41 22.29 19.05
N SER A 494 -5.25 22.32 18.01
CA SER A 494 -5.50 23.48 17.15
C SER A 494 -6.02 24.71 17.91
N SER A 495 -6.54 24.58 19.13
CA SER A 495 -6.99 25.72 19.95
C SER A 495 -5.86 26.71 20.28
N SER A 496 -4.60 26.30 20.11
CA SER A 496 -3.43 27.14 20.32
C SER A 496 -3.03 27.98 19.10
N LEU A 497 -3.64 27.75 17.93
CA LEU A 497 -3.36 28.50 16.71
C LEU A 497 -3.83 29.94 16.81
N THR A 498 -3.02 30.85 16.25
CA THR A 498 -3.40 32.23 16.01
C THR A 498 -3.57 32.47 14.52
N TYR A 499 -4.50 33.35 14.16
CA TYR A 499 -4.81 33.65 12.77
C TYR A 499 -4.40 35.07 12.39
N SER A 500 -4.06 35.27 11.12
CA SER A 500 -3.86 36.59 10.52
C SER A 500 -4.57 36.64 9.17
N TRP A 501 -5.55 37.53 9.06
CA TRP A 501 -6.22 37.84 7.80
C TRP A 501 -5.48 38.98 7.11
N LEU A 502 -5.06 38.73 5.87
CA LEU A 502 -4.32 39.67 5.03
C LEU A 502 -5.20 40.10 3.86
N LEU A 503 -5.21 41.40 3.56
CA LEU A 503 -5.94 41.98 2.44
C LEU A 503 -4.98 42.62 1.44
N SER A 504 -5.07 42.25 0.17
CA SER A 504 -4.24 42.81 -0.91
C SER A 504 -5.09 43.29 -2.09
N ASP A 505 -4.58 44.29 -2.83
CA ASP A 505 -5.26 44.79 -4.04
C ASP A 505 -5.06 43.85 -5.25
N THR A 506 -4.08 42.93 -5.20
CA THR A 506 -3.81 41.93 -6.23
C THR A 506 -3.55 40.56 -5.62
N LYS A 507 -3.82 39.49 -6.38
CA LYS A 507 -3.79 38.08 -5.91
C LYS A 507 -2.46 37.70 -5.24
N ASP A 508 -1.33 38.12 -5.81
CA ASP A 508 0.01 37.69 -5.37
C ASP A 508 0.76 38.75 -4.55
N ALA A 509 0.16 39.90 -4.26
CA ALA A 509 0.81 40.94 -3.46
C ALA A 509 0.80 40.60 -1.96
N ALA A 510 1.86 41.00 -1.26
CA ALA A 510 1.89 40.95 0.20
C ALA A 510 0.74 41.79 0.79
N GLY A 511 -0.20 41.12 1.46
CA GLY A 511 -1.38 41.77 2.02
C GLY A 511 -1.10 42.56 3.30
N THR A 512 -1.97 43.53 3.59
CA THR A 512 -2.00 44.23 4.87
C THR A 512 -2.84 43.45 5.87
N LYS A 513 -2.34 43.24 7.09
CA LYS A 513 -3.11 42.56 8.15
C LYS A 513 -4.31 43.38 8.58
N ILE A 514 -5.51 42.79 8.53
CA ILE A 514 -6.79 43.43 8.87
C ILE A 514 -7.48 42.82 10.10
N SER A 515 -7.20 41.56 10.43
CA SER A 515 -7.80 40.88 11.59
C SER A 515 -6.90 39.75 12.09
N ASN A 516 -7.11 39.34 13.35
CA ASN A 516 -6.51 38.17 13.98
C ASN A 516 -7.55 37.24 14.64
N LYS A 517 -8.83 37.47 14.37
CA LYS A 517 -9.93 36.65 14.91
C LYS A 517 -10.12 35.38 14.07
N ALA A 518 -10.76 34.37 14.64
CA ALA A 518 -11.17 33.18 13.89
C ALA A 518 -12.25 33.52 12.83
N GLU A 519 -13.08 34.52 13.09
CA GLU A 519 -14.10 35.00 12.16
C GLU A 519 -13.74 36.37 11.58
N LEU A 520 -14.07 36.57 10.30
CA LEU A 520 -13.90 37.84 9.60
C LEU A 520 -15.23 38.27 8.94
N PRO A 521 -15.88 39.33 9.44
CA PRO A 521 -16.96 39.98 8.71
C PRO A 521 -16.42 40.65 7.44
N VAL A 522 -17.02 40.35 6.30
CA VAL A 522 -16.61 40.92 5.01
C VAL A 522 -17.34 42.24 4.78
N THR A 523 -16.58 43.32 4.56
CA THR A 523 -17.12 44.68 4.38
C THR A 523 -17.04 45.15 2.93
N ASN A 524 -17.87 46.13 2.56
CA ASN A 524 -17.94 46.64 1.18
C ASN A 524 -16.61 47.18 0.63
N ASP A 525 -15.73 47.71 1.48
CA ASP A 525 -14.41 48.21 1.08
C ASP A 525 -13.39 47.10 0.75
N MET A 526 -13.74 45.83 1.01
CA MET A 526 -12.96 44.66 0.63
C MET A 526 -13.31 44.15 -0.78
N ILE A 527 -14.44 44.55 -1.35
CA ILE A 527 -14.89 44.08 -2.67
C ILE A 527 -13.81 44.29 -3.74
N GLY A 528 -13.54 43.25 -4.52
CA GLY A 528 -12.53 43.23 -5.59
C GLY A 528 -11.10 43.02 -5.11
N LYS A 529 -10.85 42.99 -3.80
CA LYS A 529 -9.55 42.69 -3.19
C LYS A 529 -9.41 41.21 -2.87
N TYR A 530 -8.22 40.80 -2.45
CA TYR A 530 -7.88 39.41 -2.16
C TYR A 530 -7.60 39.21 -0.68
N LEU A 531 -8.17 38.15 -0.12
CA LEU A 531 -7.99 37.69 1.25
C LEU A 531 -7.08 36.48 1.28
N THR A 532 -6.10 36.51 2.17
CA THR A 532 -5.29 35.34 2.53
C THR A 532 -5.37 35.14 4.03
N LEU A 533 -5.51 33.89 4.45
CA LEU A 533 -5.45 33.49 5.85
C LEU A 533 -4.08 32.87 6.14
N THR A 534 -3.47 33.24 7.25
CA THR A 534 -2.29 32.57 7.79
C THR A 534 -2.57 32.08 9.20
N ALA A 535 -2.34 30.79 9.44
CA ALA A 535 -2.32 30.20 10.77
C ALA A 535 -0.88 30.20 11.30
N THR A 536 -0.71 30.41 12.61
CA THR A 536 0.60 30.43 13.27
C THR A 536 0.51 29.74 14.62
N ASP A 537 1.41 28.79 14.87
CA ASP A 537 1.52 28.11 16.17
C ASP A 537 2.35 28.92 17.18
N PRO A 538 2.44 28.48 18.46
CA PRO A 538 3.23 29.16 19.49
C PRO A 538 4.75 29.24 19.22
N ASP A 539 5.29 28.34 18.40
CA ASP A 539 6.72 28.28 18.06
C ASP A 539 7.06 29.12 16.82
N GLY A 540 6.05 29.70 16.17
CA GLY A 540 6.18 30.60 15.02
C GLY A 540 6.14 29.89 13.67
N ASN A 541 5.79 28.61 13.61
CA ASN A 541 5.53 27.92 12.36
C ASN A 541 4.22 28.42 11.73
N THR A 542 4.19 28.53 10.41
CA THR A 542 3.06 29.08 9.69
C THR A 542 2.59 28.19 8.54
N ASP A 543 1.30 28.27 8.25
CA ASP A 543 0.71 27.77 7.02
C ASP A 543 -0.34 28.77 6.53
N SER A 544 -0.53 28.84 5.22
CA SER A 544 -1.33 29.89 4.58
C SER A 544 -2.25 29.31 3.53
N SER A 545 -3.46 29.86 3.47
CA SER A 545 -4.38 29.56 2.37
C SER A 545 -3.90 30.17 1.07
N ILE A 546 -4.48 29.74 -0.06
CA ILE A 546 -4.45 30.57 -1.27
C ILE A 546 -5.18 31.90 -1.05
N ALA A 547 -5.06 32.79 -2.04
CA ALA A 547 -5.78 34.05 -2.07
C ALA A 547 -7.21 33.90 -2.61
N TYR A 548 -8.18 34.48 -1.91
CA TYR A 548 -9.60 34.49 -2.25
C TYR A 548 -10.05 35.91 -2.60
N LYS A 549 -10.53 36.13 -3.82
CA LYS A 549 -11.12 37.39 -4.24
C LYS A 549 -12.45 37.61 -3.53
N VAL A 550 -12.67 38.83 -3.02
CA VAL A 550 -13.95 39.23 -2.43
C VAL A 550 -14.89 39.68 -3.54
N LEU A 551 -16.04 39.02 -3.63
CA LEU A 551 -17.07 39.23 -4.65
C LEU A 551 -18.05 40.34 -4.27
N ASP A 552 -18.64 40.97 -5.28
CA ASP A 552 -19.74 41.93 -5.12
C ASP A 552 -21.13 41.26 -5.18
N ASP A 553 -22.16 42.03 -4.81
CA ASP A 553 -23.56 41.56 -4.79
C ASP A 553 -24.04 41.04 -6.15
N THR A 554 -23.53 41.58 -7.27
CA THR A 554 -23.97 41.16 -8.61
C THR A 554 -23.46 39.77 -8.95
N GLN A 555 -22.22 39.46 -8.57
CA GLN A 555 -21.61 38.13 -8.75
C GLN A 555 -22.31 37.08 -7.88
N VAL A 556 -22.60 37.40 -6.61
CA VAL A 556 -23.32 36.49 -5.70
C VAL A 556 -24.73 36.20 -6.20
N VAL A 557 -25.46 37.23 -6.68
CA VAL A 557 -26.80 37.05 -7.24
C VAL A 557 -26.76 36.23 -8.53
N ALA A 558 -25.75 36.43 -9.38
CA ALA A 558 -25.59 35.67 -10.62
C ALA A 558 -25.38 34.16 -10.38
N ALA A 559 -24.76 33.78 -9.26
CA ALA A 559 -24.66 32.39 -8.83
C ALA A 559 -26.00 31.75 -8.41
N ALA A 560 -27.07 32.54 -8.30
CA ALA A 560 -28.37 32.11 -7.78
C ALA A 560 -28.30 31.41 -6.39
N GLY A 561 -27.30 31.77 -5.58
CA GLY A 561 -27.06 31.16 -4.26
C GLY A 561 -26.24 29.86 -4.28
N ASP A 562 -25.64 29.49 -5.42
CA ASP A 562 -24.71 28.35 -5.49
C ASP A 562 -23.34 28.72 -4.91
N GLU A 563 -23.00 28.11 -3.77
CA GLU A 563 -21.74 28.35 -3.08
C GLU A 563 -20.51 27.80 -3.83
N ILE A 564 -20.67 26.75 -4.64
CA ILE A 564 -19.58 26.17 -5.43
C ILE A 564 -19.14 27.17 -6.50
N LEU A 565 -20.09 27.75 -7.23
CA LEU A 565 -19.78 28.72 -8.28
C LEU A 565 -19.12 29.98 -7.71
N THR A 566 -19.65 30.51 -6.61
CA THR A 566 -19.07 31.71 -5.96
C THR A 566 -17.69 31.44 -5.36
N ARG A 567 -17.45 30.26 -4.77
CA ARG A 567 -16.11 29.88 -4.28
C ARG A 567 -15.12 29.71 -5.43
N ALA A 568 -15.52 29.08 -6.53
CA ALA A 568 -14.68 28.92 -7.71
C ALA A 568 -14.24 30.24 -8.33
N GLU A 569 -15.14 31.22 -8.43
CA GLU A 569 -14.76 32.56 -8.87
C GLU A 569 -13.86 33.27 -7.84
N SER A 570 -14.14 33.10 -6.54
CA SER A 570 -13.31 33.67 -5.46
C SER A 570 -11.87 33.13 -5.50
N LYS A 571 -11.68 31.82 -5.73
CA LYS A 571 -10.35 31.20 -5.87
C LYS A 571 -9.68 31.52 -7.23
N GLY A 572 -10.47 32.01 -8.18
CA GLY A 572 -10.02 32.42 -9.52
C GLY A 572 -9.97 31.29 -10.53
N TYR A 573 -10.75 30.22 -10.32
CA TYR A 573 -10.93 29.16 -11.30
C TYR A 573 -11.88 29.58 -12.43
N ILE A 574 -12.80 30.51 -12.14
CA ILE A 574 -13.72 31.15 -13.10
C ILE A 574 -13.40 32.65 -13.19
N ASP A 575 -13.51 33.23 -14.38
CA ASP A 575 -13.22 34.66 -14.61
C ASP A 575 -14.39 35.60 -14.30
N ASP A 576 -15.60 35.22 -14.70
CA ASP A 576 -16.82 36.02 -14.55
C ASP A 576 -18.04 35.11 -14.47
N ILE A 577 -18.61 34.98 -13.27
CA ILE A 577 -19.82 34.17 -13.04
C ILE A 577 -21.06 34.73 -13.74
N THR A 578 -21.10 36.03 -14.03
CA THR A 578 -22.29 36.71 -14.57
C THR A 578 -22.51 36.39 -16.06
N ALA A 579 -21.46 35.95 -16.75
CA ALA A 579 -21.48 35.52 -18.15
C ALA A 579 -21.45 33.99 -18.30
N LEU A 580 -21.45 33.25 -17.18
CA LEU A 580 -21.28 31.80 -17.16
C LEU A 580 -22.57 31.08 -17.59
N ASP A 581 -22.46 30.17 -18.55
CA ASP A 581 -23.48 29.13 -18.78
C ASP A 581 -23.02 27.84 -18.11
N PRO A 582 -23.49 27.51 -16.89
CA PRO A 582 -23.08 26.29 -16.19
C PRO A 582 -23.52 25.01 -16.91
N THR A 583 -24.47 25.09 -17.86
CA THR A 583 -25.02 23.94 -18.58
C THR A 583 -24.25 23.62 -19.87
N GLN A 584 -23.32 24.49 -20.29
CA GLN A 584 -22.53 24.24 -21.48
C GLN A 584 -21.68 22.97 -21.32
N GLU A 585 -21.60 22.17 -22.38
CA GLU A 585 -20.76 20.97 -22.39
C GLU A 585 -19.28 21.36 -22.55
N VAL A 586 -18.39 20.75 -21.75
CA VAL A 586 -16.95 21.07 -21.76
C VAL A 586 -16.16 20.23 -22.75
N THR A 587 -15.05 20.77 -23.24
CA THR A 587 -14.05 20.03 -24.04
C THR A 587 -12.79 19.72 -23.24
N ASN A 588 -11.90 18.88 -23.79
CA ASN A 588 -10.58 18.62 -23.19
C ASN A 588 -9.80 19.92 -22.91
N ARG A 589 -9.90 20.91 -23.81
CA ARG A 589 -9.28 22.24 -23.65
C ARG A 589 -9.85 22.98 -22.43
N ASP A 590 -11.17 22.94 -22.21
CA ASP A 590 -11.78 23.59 -21.05
C ASP A 590 -11.29 22.96 -19.75
N VAL A 591 -11.23 21.62 -19.70
CA VAL A 591 -10.70 20.86 -18.56
C VAL A 591 -9.24 21.22 -18.28
N ALA A 592 -8.37 21.17 -19.29
CA ALA A 592 -6.95 21.52 -19.15
C ALA A 592 -6.75 22.93 -18.60
N LYS A 593 -7.51 23.91 -19.10
CA LYS A 593 -7.41 25.31 -18.63
C LYS A 593 -7.82 25.44 -17.16
N MET A 594 -8.86 24.74 -16.72
CA MET A 594 -9.30 24.82 -15.33
C MET A 594 -8.35 24.09 -14.38
N LEU A 595 -7.83 22.92 -14.78
CA LEU A 595 -6.77 22.22 -14.04
C LEU A 595 -5.48 23.05 -13.97
N GLY A 596 -5.14 23.76 -15.05
CA GLY A 596 -4.01 24.70 -15.06
C GLY A 596 -4.19 25.83 -14.04
N ARG A 597 -5.40 26.36 -13.87
CA ARG A 597 -5.70 27.36 -12.82
C ARG A 597 -5.61 26.77 -11.41
N LEU A 598 -6.13 25.56 -11.21
CA LEU A 598 -6.07 24.85 -9.93
C LEU A 598 -4.63 24.65 -9.45
N TRP A 599 -3.75 24.20 -10.35
CA TRP A 599 -2.37 23.84 -10.03
C TRP A 599 -1.34 24.94 -10.35
N GLY A 600 -1.77 26.09 -10.89
CA GLY A 600 -0.88 27.18 -11.27
C GLY A 600 0.02 26.86 -12.46
N LEU A 601 -0.43 26.01 -13.38
CA LEU A 601 0.32 25.55 -14.55
C LEU A 601 0.02 26.43 -15.76
N THR A 602 1.08 26.95 -16.40
CA THR A 602 0.97 27.77 -17.62
C THR A 602 1.82 27.25 -18.78
N ALA A 603 2.82 26.40 -18.50
CA ALA A 603 3.73 25.79 -19.45
C ALA A 603 4.34 24.53 -18.80
N PRO A 604 4.75 23.51 -19.59
CA PRO A 604 5.43 22.35 -19.04
C PRO A 604 6.88 22.69 -18.65
N GLU A 605 7.46 21.89 -17.76
CA GLU A 605 8.88 21.98 -17.36
C GLU A 605 9.80 21.44 -18.47
N GLU A 606 9.37 20.37 -19.13
CA GLU A 606 10.02 19.71 -20.25
C GLU A 606 9.15 19.74 -21.52
N ALA A 607 9.76 19.59 -22.69
CA ALA A 607 9.02 19.64 -23.95
C ALA A 607 8.09 18.42 -24.13
N VAL A 608 6.80 18.67 -24.33
CA VAL A 608 5.79 17.62 -24.61
C VAL A 608 5.35 17.71 -26.08
N ALA A 609 5.48 16.62 -26.83
CA ALA A 609 4.98 16.55 -28.20
C ALA A 609 3.48 16.23 -28.21
N ILE A 610 2.68 17.07 -28.87
CA ILE A 610 1.24 16.88 -29.06
C ILE A 610 0.95 17.14 -30.54
N ASP A 611 0.46 16.14 -31.26
CA ASP A 611 0.39 16.16 -32.73
C ASP A 611 -0.70 17.10 -33.27
N ASP A 612 -1.78 17.27 -32.52
CA ASP A 612 -3.00 17.95 -32.96
C ASP A 612 -3.25 19.30 -32.27
N VAL A 613 -2.31 19.75 -31.43
CA VAL A 613 -2.30 21.09 -30.82
C VAL A 613 -1.03 21.81 -31.28
N PRO A 614 -1.11 22.77 -32.22
CA PRO A 614 0.04 23.53 -32.69
C PRO A 614 0.75 24.27 -31.55
N ALA A 615 2.08 24.36 -31.61
CA ALA A 615 2.87 25.05 -30.57
C ALA A 615 2.59 26.57 -30.47
N ASP A 616 1.94 27.16 -31.49
CA ASP A 616 1.46 28.55 -31.50
C ASP A 616 -0.01 28.70 -31.06
N ASP A 617 -0.70 27.61 -30.72
CA ASP A 617 -2.01 27.65 -30.07
C ASP A 617 -1.89 28.35 -28.72
N PRO A 618 -2.76 29.32 -28.41
CA PRO A 618 -2.67 30.09 -27.16
C PRO A 618 -2.81 29.25 -25.89
N ASP A 619 -3.46 28.08 -25.95
CA ASP A 619 -3.60 27.17 -24.81
C ASP A 619 -2.57 26.02 -24.84
N TYR A 620 -1.67 25.95 -25.82
CA TYR A 620 -0.68 24.87 -25.92
C TYR A 620 0.14 24.72 -24.62
N GLY A 621 0.58 25.84 -24.03
CA GLY A 621 1.38 25.83 -22.80
C GLY A 621 0.67 25.14 -21.64
N VAL A 622 -0.60 25.47 -21.38
CA VAL A 622 -1.36 24.85 -20.28
C VAL A 622 -1.73 23.40 -20.59
N ILE A 623 -2.09 23.09 -21.84
CA ILE A 623 -2.39 21.73 -22.28
C ILE A 623 -1.15 20.83 -22.10
N ALA A 624 0.00 21.27 -22.57
CA ALA A 624 1.25 20.52 -22.42
C ALA A 624 1.64 20.32 -20.96
N ALA A 625 1.41 21.32 -20.09
CA ALA A 625 1.70 21.22 -18.67
C ALA A 625 0.82 20.18 -17.94
N VAL A 626 -0.48 20.13 -18.21
CA VAL A 626 -1.36 19.14 -17.56
C VAL A 626 -1.09 17.71 -18.07
N VAL A 627 -0.65 17.57 -19.32
CA VAL A 627 -0.20 16.29 -19.88
C VAL A 627 1.11 15.83 -19.25
N GLU A 628 2.10 16.73 -19.12
CA GLU A 628 3.37 16.43 -18.46
C GLU A 628 3.17 15.96 -17.01
N LYS A 629 2.28 16.63 -16.27
CA LYS A 629 1.96 16.25 -14.89
C LYS A 629 1.04 15.04 -14.77
N GLY A 630 0.66 14.42 -15.89
CA GLY A 630 -0.16 13.21 -15.92
C GLY A 630 -1.61 13.37 -15.51
N MET A 631 -2.11 14.61 -15.46
CA MET A 631 -3.50 14.89 -15.11
C MET A 631 -4.46 14.55 -16.25
N MET A 632 -3.98 14.62 -17.49
CA MET A 632 -4.71 14.24 -18.70
C MET A 632 -3.77 13.46 -19.63
N ASN A 633 -4.28 12.42 -20.29
CA ASN A 633 -3.47 11.54 -21.14
C ASN A 633 -3.67 11.87 -22.63
N LEU A 634 -2.61 11.66 -23.43
CA LEU A 634 -2.73 11.63 -24.88
C LEU A 634 -3.45 10.33 -25.32
N LYS A 635 -4.20 10.42 -26.41
CA LYS A 635 -4.98 9.33 -27.02
C LYS A 635 -4.26 8.81 -28.28
N ASP A 636 -4.48 7.53 -28.61
CA ASP A 636 -4.06 6.97 -29.90
C ASP A 636 -5.08 7.39 -30.97
N PRO A 637 -4.69 8.14 -32.02
CA PRO A 637 -5.61 8.57 -33.06
C PRO A 637 -6.23 7.42 -33.87
N ALA A 638 -5.70 6.19 -33.76
CA ALA A 638 -6.16 5.01 -34.49
C ALA A 638 -7.10 4.09 -33.69
N GLU A 639 -7.37 4.39 -32.42
CA GLU A 639 -8.25 3.60 -31.56
C GLU A 639 -9.50 4.41 -31.15
N ASP A 640 -10.69 3.80 -31.27
CA ASP A 640 -11.99 4.44 -30.96
C ASP A 640 -12.35 4.41 -29.46
N GLY A 641 -11.37 4.32 -28.55
CA GLY A 641 -11.62 4.27 -27.11
C GLY A 641 -10.42 4.69 -26.27
N ALA A 642 -10.66 5.15 -25.04
CA ALA A 642 -9.58 5.40 -24.11
C ALA A 642 -8.91 4.08 -23.74
N THR A 643 -7.69 3.88 -24.23
CA THR A 643 -6.84 2.84 -23.69
C THR A 643 -6.26 3.32 -22.36
N GLY A 644 -6.48 2.54 -21.31
CA GLY A 644 -6.20 2.88 -19.92
C GLY A 644 -4.78 3.38 -19.60
N THR A 645 -4.68 3.89 -18.37
CA THR A 645 -3.56 4.53 -17.67
C THR A 645 -2.16 4.02 -18.04
N LEU A 646 -1.27 4.95 -18.36
CA LEU A 646 0.19 4.82 -18.32
C LEU A 646 0.68 5.67 -17.14
N TYR A 647 0.82 5.11 -15.94
CA TYR A 647 1.64 5.69 -14.87
C TYR A 647 2.10 4.61 -13.88
N ASN A 648 3.25 3.96 -14.15
CA ASN A 648 4.37 3.83 -13.21
C ASN A 648 5.62 3.23 -13.91
N THR A 649 6.79 3.57 -13.38
CA THR A 649 8.17 3.46 -13.86
C THR A 649 8.74 2.05 -14.12
N SER A 650 7.91 1.04 -14.37
CA SER A 650 8.37 -0.35 -14.60
C SER A 650 7.57 -1.17 -15.64
N ILE A 651 6.67 -0.55 -16.40
CA ILE A 651 6.13 -1.13 -17.65
C ILE A 651 6.77 -0.41 -18.84
N SER A 652 7.12 -1.19 -19.86
CA SER A 652 8.13 -0.88 -20.87
C SER A 652 8.07 0.54 -21.43
N ARG A 653 9.26 1.12 -21.62
CA ARG A 653 9.53 2.12 -22.67
C ARG A 653 9.33 1.49 -24.07
N ASP A 654 8.30 0.68 -24.28
CA ASP A 654 8.01 0.17 -25.62
C ASP A 654 7.61 1.36 -26.48
N ALA A 655 8.54 1.71 -27.35
CA ALA A 655 8.53 2.84 -28.26
C ALA A 655 7.47 2.73 -29.37
N GLU A 656 6.39 1.96 -29.17
CA GLU A 656 5.33 1.71 -30.15
C GLU A 656 3.93 2.21 -29.74
N ALA A 657 3.71 2.72 -28.52
CA ALA A 657 2.44 3.34 -28.17
C ALA A 657 2.29 4.71 -28.88
N LYS A 658 1.43 4.77 -29.90
CA LYS A 658 1.18 5.94 -30.80
C LYS A 658 0.29 7.03 -30.17
N ARG A 659 0.29 7.17 -28.84
CA ARG A 659 -0.57 8.15 -28.15
C ARG A 659 0.03 9.54 -28.29
N THR A 660 -0.42 10.29 -29.29
CA THR A 660 0.14 11.61 -29.63
C THR A 660 -0.89 12.74 -29.71
N ALA A 661 -2.19 12.43 -29.70
CA ALA A 661 -3.25 13.44 -29.84
C ALA A 661 -3.89 13.79 -28.49
N PHE A 662 -4.21 15.06 -28.29
CA PHE A 662 -4.94 15.58 -27.12
C PHE A 662 -6.44 15.76 -27.37
N LEU A 663 -6.85 15.95 -28.64
CA LEU A 663 -8.22 16.19 -29.08
C LEU A 663 -8.86 17.38 -28.33
N PRO A 664 -8.32 18.61 -28.47
CA PRO A 664 -8.66 19.74 -27.59
C PRO A 664 -10.14 20.14 -27.62
N ASP A 665 -10.82 19.94 -28.75
CA ASP A 665 -12.21 20.37 -28.95
C ASP A 665 -13.21 19.22 -28.81
N GLU A 666 -12.74 18.01 -28.49
CA GLU A 666 -13.60 16.86 -28.19
C GLU A 666 -14.33 17.05 -26.85
N LYS A 667 -15.61 16.67 -26.81
CA LYS A 667 -16.42 16.71 -25.60
C LYS A 667 -15.98 15.64 -24.62
N VAL A 668 -15.96 15.98 -23.34
CA VAL A 668 -15.58 15.07 -22.26
C VAL A 668 -16.84 14.48 -21.66
N THR A 669 -16.92 13.15 -21.55
CA THR A 669 -18.04 12.49 -20.87
C THR A 669 -17.90 12.58 -19.35
N ARG A 670 -18.97 12.29 -18.61
CA ARG A 670 -18.93 12.31 -17.13
C ARG A 670 -17.98 11.26 -16.55
N GLU A 671 -17.89 10.08 -17.14
CA GLU A 671 -16.92 9.04 -16.72
C GLU A 671 -15.47 9.45 -17.00
N GLU A 672 -15.18 10.06 -18.17
CA GLU A 672 -13.86 10.59 -18.49
C GLU A 672 -13.46 11.69 -17.49
N LEU A 673 -14.40 12.57 -17.13
CA LEU A 673 -14.16 13.63 -16.17
C LEU A 673 -13.87 13.07 -14.77
N GLY A 674 -14.61 12.05 -14.32
CA GLY A 674 -14.35 11.35 -13.06
C GLY A 674 -12.98 10.69 -13.01
N TYR A 675 -12.54 10.11 -14.14
CA TYR A 675 -11.19 9.58 -14.29
C TYR A 675 -10.11 10.66 -14.19
N ILE A 676 -10.30 11.79 -14.89
CA ILE A 676 -9.37 12.94 -14.87
C ILE A 676 -9.24 13.54 -13.47
N PHE A 677 -10.32 13.60 -12.70
CA PHE A 677 -10.29 14.16 -11.35
C PHE A 677 -9.40 13.40 -10.38
N ILE A 678 -9.35 12.06 -10.46
CA ILE A 678 -8.40 11.28 -9.66
C ILE A 678 -6.96 11.59 -10.07
N LEU A 679 -6.67 11.64 -11.37
CA LEU A 679 -5.33 11.98 -11.85
C LEU A 679 -4.91 13.41 -11.45
N ALA A 680 -5.87 14.33 -11.39
CA ALA A 680 -5.64 15.73 -11.07
C ALA A 680 -5.69 16.05 -9.57
N CYS A 681 -5.94 15.08 -8.68
CA CYS A 681 -6.10 15.35 -7.25
C CYS A 681 -4.78 15.62 -6.49
N GLY A 682 -3.64 15.44 -7.16
CA GLY A 682 -2.31 15.71 -6.61
C GLY A 682 -1.74 14.57 -5.75
N VAL A 683 -2.41 13.43 -5.72
CA VAL A 683 -2.00 12.21 -5.01
C VAL A 683 -1.88 11.06 -6.02
N PRO A 684 -0.69 10.45 -6.16
CA PRO A 684 -0.50 9.35 -7.10
C PRO A 684 -0.91 8.02 -6.48
N TYR A 685 -2.17 7.64 -6.70
CA TYR A 685 -2.72 6.37 -6.21
C TYR A 685 -2.37 5.17 -7.11
N ASN A 686 -1.11 5.09 -7.56
CA ASN A 686 -0.64 4.27 -8.68
C ASN A 686 -0.78 2.74 -8.49
N GLU A 687 -1.21 2.25 -7.33
CA GLU A 687 -1.38 0.81 -7.03
C GLU A 687 -2.48 0.51 -6.00
N THR A 688 -3.23 1.54 -5.59
CA THR A 688 -4.00 1.48 -4.34
C THR A 688 -5.50 1.55 -4.63
N LEU A 689 -5.99 2.37 -5.55
CA LEU A 689 -7.44 2.61 -5.68
C LEU A 689 -8.10 1.80 -6.81
N GLY A 690 -8.76 0.70 -6.43
CA GLY A 690 -9.68 -0.12 -7.22
C GLY A 690 -11.12 -0.06 -6.68
N THR A 691 -11.54 1.11 -6.20
CA THR A 691 -12.85 1.35 -5.60
C THR A 691 -13.94 1.45 -6.67
N ASN A 692 -15.02 0.72 -6.49
CA ASN A 692 -16.17 0.64 -7.38
C ASN A 692 -17.10 1.84 -7.17
N ALA A 693 -17.77 2.23 -8.26
CA ALA A 693 -18.82 3.22 -8.20
C ALA A 693 -20.14 2.61 -7.67
N HIS A 694 -20.87 3.37 -6.87
CA HIS A 694 -22.12 2.96 -6.18
C HIS A 694 -23.37 3.65 -6.77
N PHE A 695 -23.27 4.18 -7.97
CA PHE A 695 -24.40 4.73 -8.73
C PHE A 695 -25.33 3.64 -9.27
N ASP A 696 -26.61 3.98 -9.46
CA ASP A 696 -27.64 3.04 -9.95
C ASP A 696 -27.34 2.50 -11.37
N ASP A 697 -26.54 3.23 -12.14
CA ASP A 697 -26.11 2.97 -13.50
C ASP A 697 -24.58 2.77 -13.63
N ALA A 698 -23.91 2.36 -12.54
CA ALA A 698 -22.47 2.09 -12.53
C ALA A 698 -22.04 0.99 -13.52
N ASP A 699 -22.96 0.08 -13.88
CA ASP A 699 -22.73 -0.96 -14.90
C ASP A 699 -22.57 -0.42 -16.34
N GLN A 700 -22.85 0.87 -16.54
CA GLN A 700 -22.65 1.57 -17.81
C GLN A 700 -21.31 2.31 -17.90
N ILE A 701 -20.51 2.36 -16.82
CA ILE A 701 -19.16 2.93 -16.84
C ILE A 701 -18.24 1.96 -17.57
N ASP A 702 -17.41 2.46 -18.49
CA ASP A 702 -16.44 1.59 -19.15
C ASP A 702 -15.38 1.09 -18.15
N ASP A 703 -14.97 -0.17 -18.30
CA ASP A 703 -13.95 -0.81 -17.44
C ASP A 703 -12.67 0.02 -17.31
N ALA A 704 -12.31 0.81 -18.34
CA ALA A 704 -11.14 1.67 -18.33
C ALA A 704 -11.22 2.85 -17.36
N TYR A 705 -12.44 3.24 -16.93
CA TYR A 705 -12.69 4.36 -16.03
C TYR A 705 -13.24 3.94 -14.67
N ALA A 706 -13.76 2.71 -14.55
CA ALA A 706 -14.55 2.25 -13.41
C ALA A 706 -13.91 2.55 -12.05
N ASP A 707 -12.65 2.13 -11.84
CA ASP A 707 -11.94 2.28 -10.57
C ASP A 707 -11.72 3.76 -10.19
N ASN A 708 -11.36 4.60 -11.16
CA ASN A 708 -11.15 6.02 -10.89
C ASN A 708 -12.47 6.78 -10.72
N VAL A 709 -13.55 6.38 -11.40
CA VAL A 709 -14.87 6.96 -11.17
C VAL A 709 -15.36 6.61 -9.76
N GLY A 710 -15.19 5.36 -9.33
CA GLY A 710 -15.56 4.95 -7.97
C GLY A 710 -14.70 5.63 -6.89
N ALA A 711 -13.40 5.77 -7.12
CA ALA A 711 -12.55 6.58 -6.25
C ALA A 711 -12.96 8.06 -6.23
N SER A 712 -13.31 8.64 -7.38
CA SER A 712 -13.79 10.03 -7.48
C SER A 712 -15.11 10.21 -6.74
N GLU A 713 -15.99 9.22 -6.78
CA GLU A 713 -17.23 9.22 -5.99
C GLU A 713 -16.90 9.15 -4.49
N TYR A 714 -15.99 8.27 -4.08
CA TYR A 714 -15.56 8.13 -2.69
C TYR A 714 -15.02 9.44 -2.10
N PHE A 715 -14.17 10.15 -2.84
CA PHE A 715 -13.66 11.47 -2.41
C PHE A 715 -14.65 12.63 -2.66
N GLY A 716 -15.80 12.36 -3.28
CA GLY A 716 -16.83 13.34 -3.58
C GLY A 716 -16.54 14.26 -4.77
N PHE A 717 -15.51 13.96 -5.58
CA PHE A 717 -15.13 14.74 -6.77
C PHE A 717 -16.18 14.66 -7.88
N VAL A 718 -16.95 13.58 -7.93
CA VAL A 718 -18.13 13.45 -8.78
C VAL A 718 -19.38 13.20 -7.95
N LYS A 719 -20.55 13.49 -8.53
CA LYS A 719 -21.85 13.23 -7.91
C LYS A 719 -22.86 12.73 -8.94
N ALA A 720 -23.95 12.13 -8.46
CA ALA A 720 -25.08 11.78 -9.31
C ALA A 720 -25.69 13.02 -9.99
N LYS A 721 -26.15 12.85 -11.23
CA LYS A 721 -26.83 13.90 -12.02
C LYS A 721 -28.27 14.12 -11.55
N SER A 722 -28.97 13.04 -11.23
CA SER A 722 -30.34 13.07 -10.73
C SER A 722 -30.62 11.81 -9.91
N GLY A 723 -31.14 11.98 -8.68
CA GLY A 723 -31.28 10.84 -7.76
C GLY A 723 -29.90 10.23 -7.49
N ASN A 724 -29.77 8.91 -7.72
CA ASN A 724 -28.49 8.18 -7.66
C ASN A 724 -27.96 7.77 -9.05
N THR A 725 -28.48 8.37 -10.13
CA THR A 725 -28.04 8.12 -11.50
C THR A 725 -26.88 9.05 -11.87
N PHE A 726 -25.75 8.49 -12.28
CA PHE A 726 -24.55 9.22 -12.69
C PHE A 726 -24.59 9.67 -14.14
N ALA A 727 -25.21 8.90 -15.03
CA ALA A 727 -25.24 9.09 -16.48
C ALA A 727 -23.82 9.16 -17.10
N PRO A 728 -23.03 8.07 -17.04
CA PRO A 728 -21.60 8.10 -17.38
C PRO A 728 -21.31 8.57 -18.82
N LYS A 729 -22.21 8.27 -19.77
CA LYS A 729 -22.06 8.60 -21.20
C LYS A 729 -22.55 9.99 -21.60
N ASP A 730 -23.18 10.72 -20.68
CA ASP A 730 -23.56 12.10 -20.96
C ASP A 730 -22.29 12.98 -21.03
N ASN A 731 -22.30 13.98 -21.90
CA ASN A 731 -21.27 15.02 -21.89
C ASN A 731 -21.28 15.74 -20.53
N ALA A 732 -20.10 15.92 -19.95
CA ALA A 732 -19.93 16.70 -18.75
C ALA A 732 -20.24 18.17 -19.03
N THR A 733 -20.89 18.80 -18.06
CA THR A 733 -21.18 20.24 -18.11
C THR A 733 -20.07 21.04 -17.45
N LEU A 734 -20.04 22.36 -17.71
CA LEU A 734 -19.12 23.25 -17.03
C LEU A 734 -19.33 23.24 -15.52
N TYR A 735 -20.57 23.07 -15.07
CA TYR A 735 -20.87 22.89 -13.66
C TYR A 735 -20.22 21.64 -13.07
N ASP A 736 -20.25 20.50 -13.78
CA ASP A 736 -19.59 19.27 -13.33
C ASP A 736 -18.08 19.48 -13.18
N LEU A 737 -17.46 20.17 -14.14
CA LEU A 737 -16.04 20.54 -14.09
C LEU A 737 -15.72 21.43 -12.89
N ILE A 738 -16.47 22.52 -12.69
CA ILE A 738 -16.28 23.46 -11.58
C ILE A 738 -16.47 22.75 -10.24
N TYR A 739 -17.51 21.92 -10.12
CA TYR A 739 -17.79 21.16 -8.91
C TYR A 739 -16.58 20.30 -8.52
N GLY A 740 -16.11 19.44 -9.43
CA GLY A 740 -14.98 18.56 -9.10
C GLY A 740 -13.69 19.31 -8.84
N VAL A 741 -13.40 20.39 -9.58
CA VAL A 741 -12.23 21.25 -9.31
C VAL A 741 -12.30 21.90 -7.92
N GLU A 742 -13.47 22.37 -7.48
CA GLU A 742 -13.63 22.89 -6.12
C GLU A 742 -13.41 21.80 -5.05
N GLN A 743 -13.92 20.58 -5.28
CA GLN A 743 -13.70 19.47 -4.35
C GLN A 743 -12.22 19.08 -4.27
N ILE A 744 -11.54 18.98 -5.42
CA ILE A 744 -10.10 18.72 -5.47
C ILE A 744 -9.32 19.86 -4.79
N SER A 745 -9.72 21.11 -5.02
CA SER A 745 -9.12 22.27 -4.37
C SER A 745 -9.19 22.15 -2.85
N ASP A 746 -10.35 21.79 -2.31
CA ASP A 746 -10.52 21.61 -0.86
C ASP A 746 -9.77 20.38 -0.32
N PHE A 747 -9.63 19.31 -1.13
CA PHE A 747 -8.87 18.09 -0.82
C PHE A 747 -7.35 18.29 -0.83
N ALA A 748 -6.84 19.04 -1.80
CA ALA A 748 -5.42 19.34 -1.99
C ALA A 748 -4.95 20.59 -1.23
N ASN A 749 -5.85 21.21 -0.45
CA ASN A 749 -5.63 22.46 0.28
C ASN A 749 -5.15 23.61 -0.64
N ARG A 750 -5.91 23.87 -1.71
CA ARG A 750 -5.63 24.84 -2.77
C ARG A 750 -6.64 25.96 -2.88
#